data_AF-A0A2G9MNH6-F1
#
_entry.id   AF-A0A2G9MNH6-F1
#
_cell.length_a   1.000
_cell.length_b   1.000
_cell.length_c   1.000
_cell.angle_alpha   90.00
_cell.angle_beta   90.00
_cell.angle_gamma   90.00
#
_symmetry.space_group_name_H-M   'P 1'
#
loop_
_entity.id
_entity.type
_entity.pdbx_description
1 polymer ?
#
loop_
_entity_poly.entity_id
_entity_poly.type
_entity_poly.pdbx_seq_one_letter_code
_entity_poly.pdbx_strand_id
1 'polypeptide(L)'
;MRVKKTIKKIASIGAATLMAGATLMGATMAADLSDYPNMFIEDGAFNGVLVVGADAKAEDVIGITNIATSLQSVSVQETVISEEEADDEYTVSEGYELCNRNLYPGYNISACEPSVDDSDLDLLADDVFHDAEGNNDNDEKYTQIIYFQNQGTGQFLYTQDDDDAPTADTYIKIDNSNSYLYNYSLQFDSYVAVENTSSTTAGDDLEGTSINIQGRSYTVTDVRIGGSNDISLLEVQSGEAVVWMSEGEVLTRTIDGVEHTIEMMDVSSDATESAGSCGFKVDGTEVWVDVKDTETVAGVTVGVTDAKRVNIEAGDEDVCEVAIGAGEVTIRQADELQFNNEDVDGTLSLFRMTSQTSDPNELRWTGFDIAFAPDTDEVYLAPGDEYIDPMFGNFKFVFAGVETGGVETIEFVAGSTSGEIRFKNEDGRLVEIPLTADSSFTSGEATDEPIFWGEDAPTSTTSNQDELVYLQNEVCTGSTSVVDCQGAMFLVIESTKSEAHLIQITNIDTNDNEINFDDLTYGTTDDDVSYTDDSSGRAVSNISLKSAGSIGLIINETGKYVNFTSTGASNGANIKTLNRGTLKIVDPAAATYTAGEGDIGSQVFRGMFFYEYNDGDLAAAKYLGASGTPLNITAAYDDSTDNSIEWNSSTTSLLSAAEGYGQFDESDENDDFVKFYTKKGTLITYD
;
A
#
# COMPACT_ATOMS: atom_id res chain seq x y z
N MET A 1 -71.50 15.17 -27.51
CA MET A 1 -71.15 15.41 -26.09
C MET A 1 -69.63 15.35 -26.01
N ARG A 2 -69.03 16.53 -26.16
CA ARG A 2 -68.36 17.37 -25.14
C ARG A 2 -66.87 16.98 -25.05
N VAL A 3 -66.06 17.31 -26.08
CA VAL A 3 -65.41 18.64 -26.38
C VAL A 3 -64.14 18.78 -25.53
N LYS A 4 -62.94 19.12 -26.00
CA LYS A 4 -62.35 19.53 -27.30
C LYS A 4 -60.82 19.55 -27.04
N LYS A 5 -59.98 19.09 -27.99
CA LYS A 5 -59.03 19.86 -28.82
C LYS A 5 -57.84 20.53 -28.10
N THR A 6 -56.62 20.72 -28.62
CA THR A 6 -55.84 20.40 -29.85
C THR A 6 -54.76 21.50 -29.94
N ILE A 7 -53.52 21.18 -30.38
CA ILE A 7 -52.50 22.06 -31.05
C ILE A 7 -51.84 23.15 -30.19
N LYS A 8 -50.59 23.59 -30.38
CA LYS A 8 -49.30 23.20 -31.02
C LYS A 8 -48.38 24.41 -30.73
N LYS A 9 -47.10 24.15 -30.44
CA LYS A 9 -45.87 24.83 -30.88
C LYS A 9 -45.86 26.35 -31.21
N ILE A 10 -44.93 27.02 -30.50
CA ILE A 10 -43.82 27.88 -30.98
C ILE A 10 -44.04 29.41 -31.16
N ALA A 11 -43.02 30.12 -30.63
CA ALA A 11 -42.45 31.44 -30.99
C ALA A 11 -43.03 32.72 -30.35
N SER A 12 -42.42 33.07 -29.20
CA SER A 12 -41.47 34.20 -29.03
C SER A 12 -41.88 35.65 -29.36
N ILE A 13 -41.49 36.50 -28.40
CA ILE A 13 -41.14 37.93 -28.44
C ILE A 13 -42.26 38.93 -28.12
N GLY A 14 -42.13 39.55 -26.94
CA GLY A 14 -42.27 41.01 -26.80
C GLY A 14 -43.12 41.50 -25.62
N ALA A 15 -42.49 42.36 -24.79
CA ALA A 15 -43.00 43.15 -23.67
C ALA A 15 -43.04 42.41 -22.32
N ALA A 16 -42.02 42.56 -21.45
CA ALA A 16 -41.70 43.77 -20.67
C ALA A 16 -42.93 44.34 -19.94
N THR A 17 -42.80 44.53 -18.63
CA THR A 17 -43.80 44.98 -17.62
C THR A 17 -44.71 43.88 -17.02
N LEU A 18 -44.27 43.26 -15.91
CA LEU A 18 -45.11 42.91 -14.73
C LEU A 18 -44.46 42.07 -13.60
N MET A 19 -43.12 41.94 -13.49
CA MET A 19 -42.50 41.19 -12.37
C MET A 19 -41.77 42.06 -11.33
N ALA A 20 -41.93 43.39 -11.37
CA ALA A 20 -41.52 44.28 -10.26
C ALA A 20 -42.57 44.34 -9.12
N GLY A 21 -43.61 43.51 -9.19
CA GLY A 21 -44.78 43.57 -8.30
C GLY A 21 -44.96 42.37 -7.35
N ALA A 22 -44.06 41.38 -7.35
CA ALA A 22 -44.22 40.17 -6.53
C ALA A 22 -43.12 39.95 -5.48
N THR A 23 -42.01 40.68 -5.50
CA THR A 23 -40.89 40.47 -4.58
C THR A 23 -40.99 41.26 -3.27
N LEU A 24 -41.90 42.23 -3.14
CA LEU A 24 -42.04 43.05 -1.93
C LEU A 24 -43.05 42.53 -0.89
N MET A 25 -43.76 41.42 -1.17
CA MET A 25 -44.74 40.84 -0.22
C MET A 25 -44.35 39.46 0.33
N GLY A 26 -43.19 38.92 -0.05
CA GLY A 26 -42.63 37.68 0.51
C GLY A 26 -41.49 37.89 1.51
N ALA A 27 -40.89 39.08 1.58
CA ALA A 27 -39.68 39.40 2.36
C ALA A 27 -39.93 39.60 3.88
N THR A 28 -40.85 38.84 4.48
CA THR A 28 -41.04 38.81 5.95
C THR A 28 -41.07 37.40 6.54
N MET A 29 -40.79 36.37 5.73
CA MET A 29 -40.23 35.14 6.29
C MET A 29 -38.72 35.37 6.32
N ALA A 30 -38.14 35.48 7.51
CA ALA A 30 -36.70 35.52 7.66
C ALA A 30 -36.13 34.32 6.92
N ALA A 31 -35.49 34.55 5.77
CA ALA A 31 -34.59 33.56 5.22
C ALA A 31 -33.49 33.44 6.27
N ASP A 32 -33.47 32.29 6.94
CA ASP A 32 -32.42 31.98 7.87
C ASP A 32 -31.14 31.83 7.04
N LEU A 33 -30.17 32.71 7.28
CA LEU A 33 -28.87 32.66 6.61
C LEU A 33 -27.98 31.54 7.18
N SER A 34 -28.47 30.80 8.19
CA SER A 34 -27.79 29.63 8.75
C SER A 34 -27.56 28.52 7.71
N ASP A 35 -28.42 28.43 6.69
CA ASP A 35 -28.29 27.45 5.61
C ASP A 35 -27.48 27.99 4.41
N TYR A 36 -26.85 29.17 4.50
CA TYR A 36 -25.93 29.64 3.47
C TYR A 36 -24.56 28.97 3.65
N PRO A 37 -23.93 28.45 2.57
CA PRO A 37 -24.34 28.48 1.16
C PRO A 37 -25.24 27.33 0.70
N ASN A 38 -25.46 26.30 1.53
CA ASN A 38 -26.18 25.06 1.20
C ASN A 38 -27.57 25.24 0.59
N MET A 39 -28.27 26.34 0.86
CA MET A 39 -29.55 26.68 0.23
C MET A 39 -29.48 26.87 -1.30
N PHE A 40 -28.28 26.97 -1.86
CA PHE A 40 -28.00 27.08 -3.29
C PHE A 40 -27.30 25.87 -3.87
N ILE A 41 -27.15 24.77 -3.12
CA ILE A 41 -26.48 23.55 -3.55
C ILE A 41 -27.50 22.42 -3.56
N GLU A 42 -27.72 21.80 -4.71
CA GLU A 42 -28.59 20.63 -4.87
C GLU A 42 -27.79 19.53 -5.57
N ASP A 43 -27.77 18.33 -4.98
CA ASP A 43 -26.98 17.18 -5.46
C ASP A 43 -25.47 17.47 -5.64
N GLY A 44 -24.88 18.24 -4.72
CA GLY A 44 -23.46 18.60 -4.80
C GLY A 44 -23.12 19.55 -5.95
N ALA A 45 -24.12 20.22 -6.54
CA ALA A 45 -23.92 21.21 -7.59
C ALA A 45 -24.65 22.52 -7.23
N PHE A 46 -24.04 23.65 -7.58
CA PHE A 46 -24.67 24.95 -7.45
C PHE A 46 -25.94 25.03 -8.31
N ASN A 47 -27.10 25.17 -7.66
CA ASN A 47 -28.41 25.33 -8.28
C ASN A 47 -28.94 26.76 -8.08
N GLY A 48 -28.31 27.72 -8.76
CA GLY A 48 -28.70 29.13 -8.74
C GLY A 48 -28.38 29.88 -10.02
N VAL A 49 -28.92 31.09 -10.16
CA VAL A 49 -28.55 32.02 -11.24
C VAL A 49 -28.04 33.31 -10.62
N LEU A 50 -26.79 33.62 -10.91
CA LEU A 50 -26.17 34.88 -10.54
C LEU A 50 -26.42 35.88 -11.68
N VAL A 51 -27.08 37.00 -11.39
CA VAL A 51 -27.47 38.00 -12.39
C VAL A 51 -26.75 39.32 -12.12
N VAL A 52 -25.95 39.76 -13.08
CA VAL A 52 -25.33 41.09 -13.11
C VAL A 52 -26.02 41.97 -14.16
N GLY A 53 -26.17 43.27 -13.87
CA GLY A 53 -26.78 44.23 -14.79
C GLY A 53 -25.92 44.46 -16.04
N ALA A 54 -26.54 44.76 -17.18
CA ALA A 54 -25.80 45.03 -18.43
C ALA A 54 -24.93 46.30 -18.37
N ASP A 55 -25.24 47.23 -17.46
CA ASP A 55 -24.46 48.44 -17.16
C ASP A 55 -23.76 48.36 -15.79
N ALA A 56 -23.58 47.14 -15.24
CA ALA A 56 -22.92 46.97 -13.97
C ALA A 56 -21.45 47.40 -14.06
N LYS A 57 -20.91 47.92 -12.96
CA LYS A 57 -19.50 48.28 -12.92
C LYS A 57 -18.64 47.02 -12.99
N ALA A 58 -17.38 47.17 -13.40
CA ALA A 58 -16.42 46.06 -13.35
C ALA A 58 -16.36 45.43 -11.95
N GLU A 59 -16.42 46.25 -10.90
CA GLU A 59 -16.53 45.84 -9.48
C GLU A 59 -17.66 44.82 -9.23
N ASP A 60 -18.85 45.04 -9.81
CA ASP A 60 -20.02 44.17 -9.62
C ASP A 60 -19.87 42.83 -10.39
N VAL A 61 -19.17 42.85 -11.53
CA VAL A 61 -18.86 41.66 -12.34
C VAL A 61 -17.78 40.80 -11.69
N ILE A 62 -16.80 41.43 -11.04
CA ILE A 62 -15.78 40.72 -10.25
C ILE A 62 -16.43 40.14 -8.98
N GLY A 63 -17.25 40.93 -8.28
CA GLY A 63 -17.97 40.48 -7.09
C GLY A 63 -18.86 39.26 -7.35
N ILE A 64 -19.55 39.20 -8.51
CA ILE A 64 -20.38 38.05 -8.85
C ILE A 64 -19.56 36.80 -9.22
N THR A 65 -18.37 37.00 -9.79
CA THR A 65 -17.42 35.92 -10.11
C THR A 65 -16.88 35.31 -8.82
N ASN A 66 -16.52 36.13 -7.83
CA ASN A 66 -16.06 35.66 -6.52
C ASN A 66 -17.14 34.83 -5.79
N ILE A 67 -18.41 35.26 -5.88
CA ILE A 67 -19.54 34.50 -5.34
C ILE A 67 -19.72 33.16 -6.09
N ALA A 68 -19.54 33.15 -7.41
CA ALA A 68 -19.65 31.92 -8.21
C ALA A 68 -18.57 30.89 -7.82
N THR A 69 -17.32 31.34 -7.71
CA THR A 69 -16.17 30.49 -7.33
C THR A 69 -16.32 29.95 -5.91
N SER A 70 -16.72 30.82 -4.97
CA SER A 70 -17.00 30.43 -3.58
C SER A 70 -18.12 29.40 -3.45
N LEU A 71 -19.12 29.41 -4.33
CA LEU A 71 -20.23 28.45 -4.29
C LEU A 71 -19.89 27.13 -5.00
N GLN A 72 -18.92 27.15 -5.92
CA GLN A 72 -18.39 25.93 -6.53
C GLN A 72 -17.50 25.13 -5.57
N SER A 73 -16.67 25.80 -4.76
CA SER A 73 -15.77 25.11 -3.82
C SER A 73 -16.48 24.34 -2.70
N VAL A 74 -17.71 24.74 -2.36
CA VAL A 74 -18.56 24.06 -1.37
C VAL A 74 -19.54 23.04 -1.98
N SER A 75 -19.60 22.96 -3.31
CA SER A 75 -20.45 22.03 -4.06
C SER A 75 -19.70 20.72 -4.31
N VAL A 76 -19.45 19.95 -3.25
CA VAL A 76 -18.79 18.63 -3.32
C VAL A 76 -19.82 17.53 -3.03
N GLN A 77 -19.80 16.44 -3.79
CA GLN A 77 -20.73 15.32 -3.59
C GLN A 77 -20.02 14.20 -2.83
N GLU A 78 -20.35 14.02 -1.55
CA GLU A 78 -19.91 12.85 -0.78
C GLU A 78 -20.64 11.58 -1.28
N THR A 79 -19.90 10.63 -1.85
CA THR A 79 -20.41 9.29 -2.14
C THR A 79 -20.19 8.36 -0.96
N VAL A 80 -21.29 7.91 -0.34
CA VAL A 80 -21.27 6.84 0.68
C VAL A 80 -21.29 5.49 -0.05
N ILE A 81 -20.24 4.67 0.16
CA ILE A 81 -20.23 3.26 -0.25
C ILE A 81 -20.60 2.40 0.96
N SER A 82 -21.58 1.53 0.78
CA SER A 82 -22.17 0.70 1.82
C SER A 82 -21.23 -0.40 2.31
N GLU A 83 -20.98 -0.40 3.62
CA GLU A 83 -20.26 -1.38 4.43
C GLU A 83 -20.88 -2.79 4.36
N GLU A 84 -20.05 -3.82 4.16
CA GLU A 84 -20.28 -5.17 4.69
C GLU A 84 -18.91 -5.85 4.95
N GLU A 85 -18.54 -5.90 6.23
CA GLU A 85 -17.55 -6.77 6.91
C GLU A 85 -16.03 -6.55 6.65
N ALA A 86 -15.42 -5.78 7.57
CA ALA A 86 -14.08 -5.89 8.16
C ALA A 86 -12.86 -6.22 7.26
N ASP A 87 -12.17 -5.16 6.83
CA ASP A 87 -10.74 -4.91 7.08
C ASP A 87 -10.57 -3.38 7.04
N ASP A 88 -9.62 -2.80 7.78
CA ASP A 88 -9.35 -1.35 7.79
C ASP A 88 -8.82 -0.92 6.40
N GLU A 89 -9.73 -0.77 5.43
CA GLU A 89 -9.43 -0.31 4.09
C GLU A 89 -9.24 1.21 4.14
N TYR A 90 -7.99 1.66 4.15
CA TYR A 90 -7.66 3.07 4.09
C TYR A 90 -7.99 3.61 2.70
N THR A 91 -9.17 4.22 2.55
CA THR A 91 -9.58 4.82 1.27
C THR A 91 -8.95 6.21 1.11
N VAL A 92 -8.19 6.41 0.04
CA VAL A 92 -7.76 7.74 -0.40
C VAL A 92 -8.85 8.31 -1.32
N SER A 93 -9.60 9.30 -0.86
CA SER A 93 -10.75 9.86 -1.61
C SER A 93 -10.35 10.62 -2.87
N GLU A 94 -9.13 11.15 -2.91
CA GLU A 94 -8.57 11.97 -4.00
C GLU A 94 -7.07 11.64 -4.19
N GLY A 95 -6.75 10.49 -4.78
CA GLY A 95 -5.37 10.08 -4.98
C GLY A 95 -5.18 9.00 -6.04
N TYR A 96 -3.92 8.70 -6.34
CA TYR A 96 -3.52 7.70 -7.32
C TYR A 96 -2.81 6.53 -6.62
N GLU A 97 -3.22 5.30 -6.92
CA GLU A 97 -2.63 4.10 -6.35
C GLU A 97 -1.32 3.73 -7.06
N LEU A 98 -0.19 3.89 -6.38
CA LEU A 98 1.13 3.59 -6.96
C LEU A 98 1.38 2.07 -7.15
N CYS A 99 0.79 1.21 -6.33
CA CYS A 99 1.12 -0.22 -6.27
C CYS A 99 -0.10 -1.15 -6.41
N ASN A 100 -0.78 -1.12 -7.55
CA ASN A 100 -1.89 -2.04 -7.86
C ASN A 100 -1.48 -3.50 -8.19
N ARG A 101 -0.29 -3.93 -7.76
CA ARG A 101 0.29 -5.26 -8.04
C ARG A 101 0.97 -5.82 -6.79
N ASN A 102 1.31 -7.11 -6.83
CA ASN A 102 2.05 -7.77 -5.75
C ASN A 102 3.28 -6.96 -5.32
N LEU A 103 3.25 -6.47 -4.08
CA LEU A 103 4.34 -5.74 -3.45
C LEU A 103 5.17 -6.70 -2.59
N TYR A 104 6.47 -6.78 -2.86
CA TYR A 104 7.38 -7.71 -2.19
C TYR A 104 8.37 -6.95 -1.31
N PRO A 105 8.69 -7.42 -0.09
CA PRO A 105 9.71 -6.81 0.74
C PRO A 105 11.05 -6.65 0.00
N GLY A 106 11.63 -5.46 0.15
CA GLY A 106 12.83 -5.01 -0.53
C GLY A 106 12.56 -4.27 -1.85
N TYR A 107 11.31 -4.15 -2.30
CA TYR A 107 10.97 -3.40 -3.51
C TYR A 107 10.85 -1.91 -3.17
N ASN A 108 11.33 -1.07 -4.08
CA ASN A 108 11.13 0.38 -4.00
C ASN A 108 9.80 0.75 -4.66
N ILE A 109 9.21 1.88 -4.27
CA ILE A 109 7.98 2.43 -4.88
C ILE A 109 8.07 2.46 -6.42
N SER A 110 9.23 2.81 -6.97
CA SER A 110 9.47 2.85 -8.42
C SER A 110 9.26 1.50 -9.14
N ALA A 111 9.34 0.37 -8.42
CA ALA A 111 9.12 -0.96 -8.98
C ALA A 111 7.63 -1.22 -9.24
N CYS A 112 6.76 -0.51 -8.53
CA CYS A 112 5.34 -0.48 -8.80
C CYS A 112 5.02 0.48 -9.94
N GLU A 113 5.28 1.77 -9.70
CA GLU A 113 5.04 2.87 -10.62
C GLU A 113 6.28 3.78 -10.67
N PRO A 114 7.00 3.84 -11.80
CA PRO A 114 8.15 4.72 -11.94
C PRO A 114 7.83 6.22 -12.02
N SER A 115 6.60 6.60 -12.38
CA SER A 115 6.23 8.01 -12.51
C SER A 115 4.73 8.26 -12.44
N VAL A 116 4.34 9.46 -12.04
CA VAL A 116 2.96 9.95 -12.00
C VAL A 116 2.88 11.28 -12.76
N ASP A 117 1.86 11.44 -13.60
CA ASP A 117 1.64 12.62 -14.45
C ASP A 117 0.19 13.13 -14.43
N ASP A 118 -0.17 13.98 -15.40
CA ASP A 118 -1.50 14.59 -15.55
C ASP A 118 -2.64 13.58 -15.76
N SER A 119 -2.32 12.36 -16.20
CA SER A 119 -3.30 11.30 -16.40
C SER A 119 -3.67 10.58 -15.10
N ASP A 120 -2.82 10.71 -14.08
CA ASP A 120 -2.91 10.03 -12.80
C ASP A 120 -3.41 10.97 -11.68
N LEU A 121 -2.93 12.23 -11.67
CA LEU A 121 -3.30 13.23 -10.67
C LEU A 121 -3.57 14.59 -11.32
N ASP A 122 -4.77 15.13 -11.09
CA ASP A 122 -5.18 16.46 -11.60
C ASP A 122 -4.25 17.60 -11.14
N LEU A 123 -3.58 17.45 -9.98
CA LEU A 123 -2.61 18.44 -9.50
C LEU A 123 -1.40 18.59 -10.44
N LEU A 124 -1.09 17.57 -11.23
CA LEU A 124 0.02 17.58 -12.20
C LEU A 124 -0.44 17.97 -13.62
N ALA A 125 -1.61 18.59 -13.76
CA ALA A 125 -2.14 18.98 -15.06
C ALA A 125 -1.12 19.76 -15.92
N ASP A 126 -1.06 19.40 -17.20
CA ASP A 126 -0.38 20.18 -18.23
C ASP A 126 -0.98 21.59 -18.33
N ASP A 127 -0.13 22.58 -18.62
CA ASP A 127 -0.59 23.96 -18.84
C ASP A 127 0.27 24.69 -19.88
N VAL A 128 -0.04 25.96 -20.13
CA VAL A 128 0.68 26.87 -21.01
C VAL A 128 1.30 27.99 -20.18
N PHE A 129 2.62 28.13 -20.27
CA PHE A 129 3.32 29.29 -19.77
C PHE A 129 3.19 30.42 -20.79
N HIS A 130 2.55 31.50 -20.36
CA HIS A 130 2.31 32.70 -21.15
C HIS A 130 3.37 33.75 -20.79
N ASP A 131 4.36 33.91 -21.65
CA ASP A 131 5.34 34.99 -21.57
C ASP A 131 4.91 36.12 -22.50
N ALA A 132 4.48 37.23 -21.91
CA ALA A 132 4.14 38.46 -22.62
C ALA A 132 4.98 39.65 -22.15
N GLU A 133 6.06 39.38 -21.41
CA GLU A 133 6.92 40.40 -20.83
C GLU A 133 8.10 40.73 -21.75
N GLY A 134 8.61 41.95 -21.62
CA GLY A 134 9.80 42.37 -22.38
C GLY A 134 9.60 42.37 -23.90
N ASN A 135 10.55 41.76 -24.62
CA ASN A 135 10.47 41.60 -26.08
C ASN A 135 10.03 40.19 -26.50
N ASN A 136 9.74 39.33 -25.54
CA ASN A 136 9.32 37.96 -25.80
C ASN A 136 7.79 37.89 -25.82
N ASP A 137 7.28 37.00 -26.68
CA ASP A 137 5.86 36.71 -26.82
C ASP A 137 5.79 35.21 -27.15
N ASN A 138 5.86 34.40 -26.10
CA ASN A 138 5.98 32.95 -26.18
C ASN A 138 4.87 32.29 -25.35
N ASP A 139 4.09 31.45 -26.02
CA ASP A 139 3.15 30.54 -25.36
C ASP A 139 3.74 29.14 -25.42
N GLU A 140 4.30 28.67 -24.30
CA GLU A 140 4.98 27.38 -24.25
C GLU A 140 4.25 26.41 -23.33
N LYS A 141 3.81 25.30 -23.91
CA LYS A 141 3.20 24.21 -23.15
C LYS A 141 4.22 23.56 -22.24
N TYR A 142 3.79 23.10 -21.08
CA TYR A 142 4.59 22.27 -20.20
C TYR A 142 3.80 21.15 -19.57
N THR A 143 4.54 20.12 -19.18
CA THR A 143 4.06 18.94 -18.45
C THR A 143 4.74 18.86 -17.10
N GLN A 144 4.00 18.35 -16.11
CA GLN A 144 4.47 18.13 -14.75
C GLN A 144 4.49 16.63 -14.47
N ILE A 145 5.60 16.13 -13.91
CA ILE A 145 5.78 14.69 -13.66
C ILE A 145 6.51 14.48 -12.35
N ILE A 146 6.05 13.54 -11.54
CA ILE A 146 6.78 13.02 -10.37
C ILE A 146 7.44 11.70 -10.78
N TYR A 147 8.77 11.63 -10.73
CA TYR A 147 9.54 10.43 -11.02
C TYR A 147 10.06 9.77 -9.75
N PHE A 148 9.77 8.50 -9.54
CA PHE A 148 10.32 7.71 -8.42
C PHE A 148 11.67 7.11 -8.79
N GLN A 149 12.67 7.26 -7.92
CA GLN A 149 13.99 6.69 -8.19
C GLN A 149 14.01 5.19 -7.90
N ASN A 150 14.75 4.46 -8.73
CA ASN A 150 14.85 3.02 -8.61
C ASN A 150 15.88 2.51 -7.62
N GLN A 151 16.57 3.40 -6.90
CA GLN A 151 17.59 3.03 -5.92
C GLN A 151 17.39 3.79 -4.61
N GLY A 152 17.73 3.15 -3.50
CA GLY A 152 18.02 3.82 -2.23
C GLY A 152 16.85 3.91 -1.26
N THR A 153 15.71 4.48 -1.65
CA THR A 153 14.71 4.97 -0.69
C THR A 153 13.27 4.71 -1.16
N GLY A 154 12.30 4.80 -0.24
CA GLY A 154 10.91 4.41 -0.48
C GLY A 154 10.75 2.89 -0.60
N GLN A 155 11.43 2.14 0.26
CA GLN A 155 11.48 0.68 0.21
C GLN A 155 10.39 0.07 1.09
N PHE A 156 9.59 -0.85 0.52
CA PHE A 156 8.70 -1.69 1.30
C PHE A 156 9.49 -2.75 2.06
N LEU A 157 9.36 -2.81 3.38
CA LEU A 157 10.13 -3.69 4.25
C LEU A 157 9.24 -4.33 5.31
N TYR A 158 9.69 -5.47 5.84
CA TYR A 158 9.25 -5.97 7.14
C TYR A 158 10.42 -5.81 8.11
N THR A 159 10.29 -4.98 9.13
CA THR A 159 11.40 -4.63 10.02
C THR A 159 10.94 -4.20 11.40
N GLN A 160 11.90 -4.15 12.32
CA GLN A 160 11.78 -3.52 13.63
C GLN A 160 13.00 -2.61 13.82
N ASP A 161 12.78 -1.40 14.32
CA ASP A 161 13.80 -0.46 14.74
C ASP A 161 13.39 0.13 16.11
N ASP A 162 14.26 0.04 17.11
CA ASP A 162 13.92 0.38 18.50
C ASP A 162 13.46 1.85 18.68
N ASP A 163 13.94 2.76 17.82
CA ASP A 163 13.67 4.19 17.93
C ASP A 163 12.47 4.59 17.04
N ASP A 164 12.45 4.16 15.78
CA ASP A 164 11.51 4.68 14.77
C ASP A 164 10.46 3.65 14.27
N ALA A 165 10.67 2.34 14.51
CA ALA A 165 9.74 1.28 14.12
C ALA A 165 9.68 0.17 15.21
N PRO A 166 9.22 0.50 16.44
CA PRO A 166 9.45 -0.36 17.62
C PRO A 166 8.73 -1.71 17.57
N THR A 167 7.77 -1.87 16.66
CA THR A 167 7.04 -3.11 16.44
C THR A 167 7.50 -3.74 15.12
N ALA A 168 7.78 -5.05 15.14
CA ALA A 168 8.10 -5.79 13.93
C ALA A 168 6.87 -5.87 13.01
N ASP A 169 6.84 -5.04 11.97
CA ASP A 169 5.71 -4.92 11.04
C ASP A 169 6.20 -4.52 9.64
N THR A 170 5.26 -4.33 8.72
CA THR A 170 5.47 -3.80 7.39
C THR A 170 5.52 -2.28 7.39
N TYR A 171 6.49 -1.72 6.67
CA TYR A 171 6.70 -0.28 6.56
C TYR A 171 7.13 0.10 5.15
N ILE A 172 6.86 1.35 4.78
CA ILE A 172 7.63 2.04 3.73
C ILE A 172 8.75 2.81 4.41
N LYS A 173 9.99 2.36 4.21
CA LYS A 173 11.19 3.03 4.69
C LYS A 173 11.65 4.07 3.66
N ILE A 174 11.71 5.32 4.07
CA ILE A 174 12.27 6.43 3.31
C ILE A 174 13.56 6.85 4.02
N ASP A 175 14.69 6.75 3.35
CA ASP A 175 15.99 7.15 3.89
C ASP A 175 16.79 7.99 2.87
N ASN A 176 18.00 8.39 3.28
CA ASN A 176 18.95 9.14 2.46
C ASN A 176 20.02 8.24 1.82
N SER A 177 19.80 6.93 1.81
CA SER A 177 20.91 5.98 1.86
C SER A 177 21.78 5.95 0.61
N ASN A 178 21.33 6.48 -0.55
CA ASN A 178 22.14 6.81 -1.74
C ASN A 178 21.32 7.50 -2.88
N SER A 179 20.08 7.95 -2.66
CA SER A 179 19.25 8.54 -3.73
C SER A 179 18.10 9.39 -3.19
N TYR A 180 17.32 9.95 -4.11
CA TYR A 180 16.10 10.71 -3.85
C TYR A 180 14.87 9.79 -3.84
N LEU A 181 13.88 10.08 -3.02
CA LEU A 181 12.58 9.39 -3.02
C LEU A 181 11.90 9.61 -4.37
N TYR A 182 11.82 10.87 -4.77
CA TYR A 182 11.25 11.25 -6.05
C TYR A 182 11.91 12.52 -6.61
N ASN A 183 11.63 12.81 -7.88
CA ASN A 183 12.00 14.03 -8.56
C ASN A 183 10.76 14.63 -9.22
N TYR A 184 10.38 15.83 -8.80
CA TYR A 184 9.35 16.62 -9.45
C TYR A 184 9.96 17.39 -10.62
N SER A 185 9.37 17.24 -11.79
CA SER A 185 9.84 17.85 -13.03
C SER A 185 8.73 18.69 -13.65
N LEU A 186 9.04 19.95 -13.95
CA LEU A 186 8.25 20.77 -14.87
C LEU A 186 9.05 20.91 -16.16
N GLN A 187 8.48 20.50 -17.28
CA GLN A 187 9.17 20.45 -18.57
C GLN A 187 8.37 21.12 -19.67
N PHE A 188 8.97 22.10 -20.35
CA PHE A 188 8.39 22.69 -21.55
C PHE A 188 8.49 21.73 -22.75
N ASP A 189 7.45 21.72 -23.59
CA ASP A 189 7.41 21.01 -24.88
C ASP A 189 8.52 21.48 -25.83
N SER A 190 8.83 22.78 -25.77
CA SER A 190 9.95 23.40 -26.47
C SER A 190 10.89 24.11 -25.52
N TYR A 191 10.87 25.44 -25.48
CA TYR A 191 11.67 26.25 -24.57
C TYR A 191 11.08 27.66 -24.48
N VAL A 192 11.19 28.26 -23.31
CA VAL A 192 10.98 29.69 -23.12
C VAL A 192 12.28 30.42 -23.48
N ALA A 193 12.20 31.37 -24.41
CA ALA A 193 13.34 32.24 -24.72
C ALA A 193 13.51 33.27 -23.60
N VAL A 194 14.75 33.54 -23.19
CA VAL A 194 15.06 34.51 -22.14
C VAL A 194 16.31 35.30 -22.52
N GLU A 195 16.27 36.63 -22.44
CA GLU A 195 17.41 37.49 -22.72
C GLU A 195 18.45 37.39 -21.58
N ASN A 196 19.59 36.76 -21.86
CA ASN A 196 20.59 36.40 -20.83
C ASN A 196 21.76 37.38 -20.72
N THR A 197 21.61 38.61 -21.19
CA THR A 197 22.70 39.60 -21.13
C THR A 197 22.96 40.08 -19.70
N SER A 198 21.95 40.05 -18.84
CA SER A 198 22.02 40.35 -17.40
C SER A 198 20.79 39.79 -16.67
N SER A 199 20.81 39.76 -15.34
CA SER A 199 19.59 39.43 -14.55
C SER A 199 18.46 40.42 -14.82
N THR A 200 18.75 41.70 -15.08
CA THR A 200 17.71 42.69 -15.38
C THR A 200 16.98 42.36 -16.68
N THR A 201 17.69 41.97 -17.74
CA THR A 201 17.02 41.62 -19.01
C THR A 201 16.27 40.31 -18.92
N ALA A 202 16.77 39.36 -18.11
CA ALA A 202 16.03 38.13 -17.84
C ALA A 202 14.77 38.41 -16.98
N GLY A 203 14.85 39.37 -16.06
CA GLY A 203 13.72 39.84 -15.28
C GLY A 203 12.68 40.57 -16.14
N ASP A 204 13.13 41.44 -17.06
CA ASP A 204 12.27 42.13 -18.04
C ASP A 204 11.44 41.14 -18.89
N ASP A 205 11.92 39.91 -19.08
CA ASP A 205 11.25 38.86 -19.87
C ASP A 205 10.40 37.89 -19.01
N LEU A 206 10.61 37.77 -17.70
CA LEU A 206 9.95 36.72 -16.90
C LEU A 206 9.21 37.23 -15.66
N GLU A 207 9.65 38.32 -15.04
CA GLU A 207 9.01 38.83 -13.82
C GLU A 207 7.57 39.30 -14.10
N GLY A 208 6.62 38.90 -13.25
CA GLY A 208 5.19 39.16 -13.43
C GLY A 208 4.45 38.08 -14.22
N THR A 209 5.16 37.19 -14.93
CA THR A 209 4.54 36.02 -15.57
C THR A 209 4.06 35.02 -14.51
N SER A 210 3.05 34.22 -14.87
CA SER A 210 2.48 33.21 -13.97
C SER A 210 2.74 31.80 -14.47
N ILE A 211 2.99 30.88 -13.55
CA ILE A 211 3.20 29.46 -13.80
C ILE A 211 2.43 28.64 -12.77
N ASN A 212 1.73 27.59 -13.22
CA ASN A 212 1.05 26.65 -12.33
C ASN A 212 2.00 25.49 -11.97
N ILE A 213 2.20 25.28 -10.68
CA ILE A 213 3.04 24.22 -10.11
C ILE A 213 2.15 23.43 -9.14
N GLN A 214 1.98 22.14 -9.40
CA GLN A 214 1.21 21.21 -8.58
C GLN A 214 -0.21 21.71 -8.22
N GLY A 215 -0.91 22.28 -9.21
CA GLY A 215 -2.28 22.78 -9.05
C GLY A 215 -2.38 24.16 -8.40
N ARG A 216 -1.26 24.81 -8.04
CA ARG A 216 -1.22 26.18 -7.51
C ARG A 216 -0.57 27.14 -8.50
N SER A 217 -1.11 28.35 -8.57
CA SER A 217 -0.55 29.41 -9.41
C SER A 217 0.51 30.21 -8.66
N TYR A 218 1.63 30.44 -9.33
CA TYR A 218 2.76 31.21 -8.82
C TYR A 218 3.11 32.32 -9.81
N THR A 219 3.42 33.51 -9.30
CA THR A 219 3.94 34.64 -10.08
C THR A 219 5.45 34.71 -9.92
N VAL A 220 6.18 34.87 -11.02
CA VAL A 220 7.64 35.03 -11.00
C VAL A 220 8.00 36.42 -10.48
N THR A 221 8.84 36.50 -9.44
CA THR A 221 9.19 37.77 -8.77
C THR A 221 10.65 38.18 -8.93
N ASP A 222 11.58 37.21 -9.07
CA ASP A 222 12.98 37.47 -9.40
C ASP A 222 13.53 36.34 -10.29
N VAL A 223 14.40 36.72 -11.23
CA VAL A 223 15.20 35.80 -12.05
C VAL A 223 16.64 36.31 -12.09
N ARG A 224 17.60 35.42 -11.81
CA ARG A 224 19.02 35.76 -11.92
C ARG A 224 19.77 34.86 -12.86
N ILE A 225 20.65 35.48 -13.66
CA ILE A 225 21.55 34.80 -14.58
C ILE A 225 22.92 34.58 -13.92
N GLY A 226 23.39 33.33 -13.95
CA GLY A 226 24.68 32.90 -13.41
C GLY A 226 25.85 33.19 -14.36
N GLY A 227 27.07 32.94 -13.88
CA GLY A 227 28.30 33.22 -14.65
C GLY A 227 28.50 32.41 -15.94
N SER A 228 27.67 31.39 -16.17
CA SER A 228 27.60 30.60 -17.41
C SER A 228 26.57 31.10 -18.42
N ASN A 229 25.91 32.23 -18.13
CA ASN A 229 24.72 32.73 -18.84
C ASN A 229 23.51 31.79 -18.75
N ASP A 230 23.42 30.99 -17.68
CA ASP A 230 22.28 30.13 -17.37
C ASP A 230 21.40 30.76 -16.28
N ILE A 231 20.12 30.37 -16.18
CA ILE A 231 19.32 30.71 -15.00
C ILE A 231 19.98 30.08 -13.77
N SER A 232 20.20 30.91 -12.75
CA SER A 232 20.82 30.53 -11.49
C SER A 232 19.86 30.63 -10.31
N LEU A 233 18.80 31.42 -10.45
CA LEU A 233 17.76 31.62 -9.46
C LEU A 233 16.45 31.97 -10.15
N LEU A 234 15.35 31.40 -9.65
CA LEU A 234 13.97 31.73 -9.96
C LEU A 234 13.23 31.83 -8.62
N GLU A 235 12.72 33.01 -8.29
CA GLU A 235 11.83 33.25 -7.15
C GLU A 235 10.40 33.36 -7.67
N VAL A 236 9.51 32.61 -7.05
CA VAL A 236 8.09 32.62 -7.38
C VAL A 236 7.25 32.76 -6.12
N GLN A 237 6.17 33.53 -6.20
CA GLN A 237 5.25 33.77 -5.10
C GLN A 237 3.86 33.24 -5.44
N SER A 238 3.30 32.42 -4.56
CA SER A 238 1.88 32.05 -4.58
C SER A 238 1.14 32.79 -3.48
N GLY A 239 -0.18 32.86 -3.55
CA GLY A 239 -1.02 33.30 -2.45
C GLY A 239 -2.40 32.67 -2.53
N GLU A 240 -3.05 32.48 -1.39
CA GLU A 240 -4.44 31.99 -1.33
C GLU A 240 -5.39 32.97 -2.03
N ALA A 241 -5.04 34.26 -2.02
CA ALA A 241 -5.66 35.28 -2.85
C ALA A 241 -4.61 36.30 -3.31
N VAL A 242 -4.53 36.53 -4.62
CA VAL A 242 -3.86 37.70 -5.21
C VAL A 242 -4.93 38.73 -5.54
N VAL A 243 -4.85 39.91 -4.92
CA VAL A 243 -5.85 40.97 -5.07
C VAL A 243 -5.20 42.33 -5.19
N TRP A 244 -5.79 43.20 -6.00
CA TRP A 244 -5.48 44.63 -5.94
C TRP A 244 -6.24 45.26 -4.79
N MET A 245 -5.52 45.80 -3.81
CA MET A 245 -6.08 46.59 -2.72
C MET A 245 -5.83 48.07 -2.97
N SER A 246 -6.77 48.91 -2.54
CA SER A 246 -6.61 50.38 -2.50
C SER A 246 -6.33 50.88 -1.09
N GLU A 247 -5.72 52.06 -0.96
CA GLU A 247 -5.45 52.70 0.33
C GLU A 247 -6.72 52.77 1.21
N GLY A 248 -6.67 52.21 2.41
CA GLY A 248 -7.79 52.10 3.35
C GLY A 248 -8.77 50.95 3.08
N GLU A 249 -8.56 50.16 2.02
CA GLU A 249 -9.33 48.95 1.78
C GLU A 249 -9.01 47.90 2.84
N VAL A 250 -10.06 47.28 3.38
CA VAL A 250 -9.97 46.21 4.37
C VAL A 250 -10.50 44.92 3.76
N LEU A 251 -9.65 43.91 3.72
CA LEU A 251 -9.97 42.56 3.33
C LEU A 251 -9.99 41.64 4.56
N THR A 252 -10.94 40.73 4.60
CA THR A 252 -11.02 39.68 5.63
C THR A 252 -10.87 38.33 4.96
N ARG A 253 -9.96 37.50 5.47
CA ARG A 253 -9.65 36.17 4.92
C ARG A 253 -9.44 35.15 6.02
N THR A 254 -9.83 33.91 5.75
CA THR A 254 -9.57 32.80 6.66
C THR A 254 -8.32 32.07 6.19
N ILE A 255 -7.26 32.09 6.99
CA ILE A 255 -5.98 31.44 6.70
C ILE A 255 -5.75 30.42 7.82
N ASP A 256 -5.46 29.17 7.46
CA ASP A 256 -5.33 28.05 8.41
C ASP A 256 -6.51 27.91 9.38
N GLY A 257 -7.73 28.20 8.90
CA GLY A 257 -8.96 28.12 9.69
C GLY A 257 -9.18 29.28 10.67
N VAL A 258 -8.33 30.31 10.66
CA VAL A 258 -8.44 31.52 11.48
C VAL A 258 -8.78 32.73 10.61
N GLU A 259 -9.78 33.52 11.01
CA GLU A 259 -10.15 34.75 10.30
C GLU A 259 -9.18 35.88 10.66
N HIS A 260 -8.58 36.48 9.61
CA HIS A 260 -7.64 37.58 9.67
C HIS A 260 -8.18 38.79 8.91
N THR A 261 -7.81 39.98 9.40
CA THR A 261 -8.14 41.27 8.80
C THR A 261 -6.88 41.94 8.26
N ILE A 262 -6.87 42.28 6.98
CA ILE A 262 -5.76 42.92 6.28
C ILE A 262 -6.27 44.26 5.75
N GLU A 263 -5.69 45.37 6.22
CA GLU A 263 -5.98 46.72 5.74
C GLU A 263 -4.77 47.27 5.00
N MET A 264 -4.93 47.70 3.74
CA MET A 264 -3.87 48.41 3.02
C MET A 264 -3.81 49.84 3.55
N MET A 265 -2.64 50.29 3.96
CA MET A 265 -2.46 51.58 4.63
C MET A 265 -1.93 52.68 3.73
N ASP A 266 -0.87 52.42 2.96
CA ASP A 266 -0.15 53.44 2.18
C ASP A 266 0.84 52.76 1.21
N VAL A 267 1.35 53.51 0.24
CA VAL A 267 2.40 53.09 -0.69
C VAL A 267 3.60 54.02 -0.58
N SER A 268 4.80 53.46 -0.55
CA SER A 268 6.02 54.22 -0.36
C SER A 268 6.19 55.28 -1.45
N SER A 269 6.78 56.42 -1.09
CA SER A 269 6.82 57.59 -1.99
C SER A 269 7.59 57.37 -3.29
N ASP A 270 8.44 56.35 -3.31
CA ASP A 270 9.30 55.89 -4.40
C ASP A 270 8.74 54.69 -5.16
N ALA A 271 7.51 54.26 -4.88
CA ALA A 271 6.94 53.08 -5.49
C ALA A 271 6.75 53.19 -7.01
N THR A 272 7.18 52.14 -7.69
CA THR A 272 7.00 51.85 -9.12
C THR A 272 6.64 50.37 -9.26
N GLU A 273 6.34 49.91 -10.47
CA GLU A 273 6.08 48.49 -10.80
C GLU A 273 7.24 47.52 -10.46
N SER A 274 8.34 48.01 -9.88
CA SER A 274 9.59 47.26 -9.67
C SER A 274 10.36 47.67 -8.41
N ALA A 275 9.82 48.61 -7.62
CA ALA A 275 10.50 49.17 -6.46
C ALA A 275 9.48 49.85 -5.52
N GLY A 276 9.85 50.03 -4.26
CA GLY A 276 9.00 50.63 -3.22
C GLY A 276 8.40 49.59 -2.28
N SER A 277 7.48 50.01 -1.42
CA SER A 277 6.79 49.14 -0.47
C SER A 277 5.34 49.52 -0.27
N CYS A 278 4.53 48.54 0.13
CA CYS A 278 3.15 48.72 0.56
C CYS A 278 3.06 48.52 2.08
N GLY A 279 2.42 49.46 2.76
CA GLY A 279 2.11 49.35 4.18
C GLY A 279 0.80 48.60 4.37
N PHE A 280 0.78 47.60 5.24
CA PHE A 280 -0.43 46.86 5.62
C PHE A 280 -0.61 46.84 7.12
N LYS A 281 -1.85 46.61 7.55
CA LYS A 281 -2.21 46.34 8.93
C LYS A 281 -2.95 45.02 9.01
N VAL A 282 -2.27 44.01 9.57
CA VAL A 282 -2.78 42.66 9.73
C VAL A 282 -3.16 42.45 11.20
N ASP A 283 -4.44 42.22 11.46
CA ASP A 283 -5.03 42.09 12.80
C ASP A 283 -4.60 43.20 13.77
N GLY A 284 -4.51 44.41 13.23
CA GLY A 284 -4.12 45.59 13.98
C GLY A 284 -2.62 45.84 14.06
N THR A 285 -1.77 44.95 13.54
CA THR A 285 -0.30 45.07 13.53
C THR A 285 0.19 45.57 12.18
N GLU A 286 0.97 46.66 12.18
CA GLU A 286 1.47 47.29 10.97
C GLU A 286 2.74 46.57 10.45
N VAL A 287 2.82 46.41 9.13
CA VAL A 287 3.97 45.87 8.40
C VAL A 287 4.17 46.67 7.11
N TRP A 288 5.40 46.77 6.62
CA TRP A 288 5.71 47.30 5.30
C TRP A 288 6.41 46.21 4.51
N VAL A 289 5.91 45.93 3.31
CA VAL A 289 6.39 44.85 2.45
C VAL A 289 6.92 45.50 1.19
N ASP A 290 8.20 45.28 0.88
CA ASP A 290 8.80 45.76 -0.36
C ASP A 290 8.19 45.01 -1.56
N VAL A 291 8.11 45.68 -2.71
CA VAL A 291 7.66 45.06 -3.96
C VAL A 291 8.60 43.91 -4.30
N LYS A 292 8.03 42.74 -4.61
CA LYS A 292 8.69 41.43 -4.80
C LYS A 292 9.22 40.78 -3.52
N ASP A 293 8.73 41.19 -2.36
CA ASP A 293 9.10 40.61 -1.07
C ASP A 293 7.86 40.07 -0.34
N THR A 294 8.09 39.29 0.72
CA THR A 294 7.05 38.81 1.63
C THR A 294 7.39 39.13 3.08
N GLU A 295 6.36 39.39 3.89
CA GLU A 295 6.52 39.55 5.34
C GLU A 295 5.44 38.79 6.09
N THR A 296 5.84 38.07 7.14
CA THR A 296 4.91 37.37 8.04
C THR A 296 4.59 38.25 9.25
N VAL A 297 3.31 38.63 9.38
CA VAL A 297 2.82 39.42 10.50
C VAL A 297 1.53 38.81 11.06
N ALA A 298 1.45 38.68 12.38
CA ALA A 298 0.29 38.08 13.07
C ALA A 298 -0.11 36.67 12.58
N GLY A 299 0.84 35.90 12.04
CA GLY A 299 0.60 34.55 11.50
C GLY A 299 0.15 34.53 10.03
N VAL A 300 0.08 35.68 9.37
CA VAL A 300 -0.25 35.80 7.94
C VAL A 300 0.97 36.27 7.18
N THR A 301 1.36 35.55 6.14
CA THR A 301 2.34 36.02 5.16
C THR A 301 1.66 36.90 4.13
N VAL A 302 2.18 38.11 3.94
CA VAL A 302 1.71 39.10 2.96
C VAL A 302 2.84 39.33 1.96
N GLY A 303 2.60 39.05 0.68
CA GLY A 303 3.52 39.33 -0.41
C GLY A 303 3.02 40.49 -1.28
N VAL A 304 3.91 41.30 -1.81
CA VAL A 304 3.56 42.39 -2.74
C VAL A 304 4.17 42.10 -4.10
N THR A 305 3.34 41.94 -5.12
CA THR A 305 3.80 41.69 -6.50
C THR A 305 3.95 42.99 -7.30
N ASP A 306 3.07 43.97 -7.07
CA ASP A 306 3.09 45.27 -7.77
C ASP A 306 2.57 46.39 -6.85
N ALA A 307 3.09 47.62 -7.01
CA ALA A 307 2.68 48.80 -6.28
C ALA A 307 2.58 50.02 -7.21
N LYS A 308 1.40 50.67 -7.22
CA LYS A 308 1.13 51.83 -8.07
C LYS A 308 0.68 53.01 -7.23
N ARG A 309 1.54 54.01 -7.21
CA ARG A 309 1.26 55.30 -6.58
C ARG A 309 0.52 56.23 -7.54
N VAL A 310 -0.74 56.54 -7.25
CA VAL A 310 -1.60 57.30 -8.18
C VAL A 310 -1.63 58.78 -7.79
N ASN A 311 -0.53 59.49 -8.06
CA ASN A 311 -0.40 60.93 -7.73
C ASN A 311 -1.13 61.85 -8.71
N ILE A 312 -2.46 61.92 -8.67
CA ILE A 312 -3.24 62.95 -9.40
C ILE A 312 -3.94 63.88 -8.41
N GLU A 313 -3.93 65.20 -8.69
CA GLU A 313 -4.57 66.27 -7.88
C GLU A 313 -6.09 66.07 -7.63
N ALA A 314 -6.69 64.99 -8.14
CA ALA A 314 -8.12 64.70 -8.06
C ALA A 314 -8.53 63.66 -7.00
N GLY A 315 -7.58 63.04 -6.27
CA GLY A 315 -7.87 62.17 -5.12
C GLY A 315 -8.10 60.70 -5.47
N ASP A 316 -7.25 60.13 -6.32
CA ASP A 316 -7.20 58.67 -6.50
C ASP A 316 -6.32 58.05 -5.40
N GLU A 317 -6.69 56.85 -4.96
CA GLU A 317 -6.05 56.11 -3.86
C GLU A 317 -4.85 55.32 -4.40
N ASP A 318 -3.80 55.19 -3.59
CA ASP A 318 -2.66 54.34 -3.93
C ASP A 318 -3.10 52.86 -3.91
N VAL A 319 -2.57 52.03 -4.82
CA VAL A 319 -2.98 50.63 -4.97
C VAL A 319 -1.79 49.67 -4.95
N CYS A 320 -1.98 48.48 -4.39
CA CYS A 320 -1.01 47.41 -4.39
C CYS A 320 -1.66 46.09 -4.77
N GLU A 321 -0.95 45.30 -5.58
CA GLU A 321 -1.28 43.90 -5.78
C GLU A 321 -0.63 43.09 -4.67
N VAL A 322 -1.47 42.42 -3.88
CA VAL A 322 -1.06 41.72 -2.67
C VAL A 322 -1.46 40.25 -2.77
N ALA A 323 -0.50 39.38 -2.49
CA ALA A 323 -0.69 37.97 -2.24
C ALA A 323 -0.87 37.75 -0.73
N ILE A 324 -2.04 37.26 -0.33
CA ILE A 324 -2.36 37.00 1.08
C ILE A 324 -2.30 35.50 1.35
N GLY A 325 -1.69 35.12 2.48
CA GLY A 325 -1.28 33.74 2.70
C GLY A 325 -0.18 33.35 1.72
N ALA A 326 0.74 34.29 1.44
CA ALA A 326 1.72 34.11 0.39
C ALA A 326 2.77 33.06 0.76
N GLY A 327 3.08 32.18 -0.18
CA GLY A 327 4.22 31.27 -0.10
C GLY A 327 5.26 31.69 -1.13
N GLU A 328 6.45 32.05 -0.68
CA GLU A 328 7.60 32.32 -1.54
C GLU A 328 8.41 31.05 -1.72
N VAL A 329 8.72 30.71 -2.98
CA VAL A 329 9.55 29.58 -3.33
C VAL A 329 10.76 30.08 -4.11
N THR A 330 11.95 29.75 -3.62
CA THR A 330 13.22 30.13 -4.25
C THR A 330 13.90 28.87 -4.78
N ILE A 331 13.97 28.77 -6.11
CA ILE A 331 14.66 27.68 -6.82
C ILE A 331 16.03 28.18 -7.23
N ARG A 332 17.10 27.51 -6.79
CA ARG A 332 18.49 27.86 -7.13
C ARG A 332 19.20 26.72 -7.83
N GLN A 333 20.09 27.06 -8.77
CA GLN A 333 20.81 26.06 -9.55
C GLN A 333 21.77 25.25 -8.66
N ALA A 334 21.52 23.94 -8.58
CA ALA A 334 22.32 22.98 -7.82
C ALA A 334 22.43 23.34 -6.32
N ASP A 335 21.31 23.79 -5.76
CA ASP A 335 21.15 24.18 -4.35
C ASP A 335 19.82 23.63 -3.80
N GLU A 336 19.62 23.76 -2.50
CA GLU A 336 18.35 23.43 -1.84
C GLU A 336 17.24 24.38 -2.29
N LEU A 337 16.02 23.86 -2.35
CA LEU A 337 14.80 24.65 -2.50
C LEU A 337 14.63 25.48 -1.21
N GLN A 338 14.25 26.75 -1.32
CA GLN A 338 13.82 27.52 -0.15
C GLN A 338 12.32 27.77 -0.20
N PHE A 339 11.65 27.61 0.94
CA PHE A 339 10.25 27.98 1.14
C PHE A 339 10.19 29.06 2.22
N ASN A 340 9.65 30.24 1.91
CA ASN A 340 9.60 31.40 2.81
C ASN A 340 10.97 31.74 3.46
N ASN A 341 12.03 31.75 2.64
CA ASN A 341 13.41 32.00 3.07
C ASN A 341 14.03 30.96 4.03
N GLU A 342 13.39 29.82 4.24
CA GLU A 342 13.95 28.66 4.95
C GLU A 342 14.34 27.57 3.95
N ASP A 343 15.54 27.00 4.10
CA ASP A 343 16.00 25.88 3.26
C ASP A 343 15.13 24.64 3.54
N VAL A 344 14.69 23.96 2.49
CA VAL A 344 13.99 22.68 2.58
C VAL A 344 15.05 21.58 2.49
N ASP A 345 15.47 21.11 3.67
CA ASP A 345 16.52 20.09 3.81
C ASP A 345 16.28 18.87 2.91
N GLY A 346 17.34 18.40 2.25
CA GLY A 346 17.31 17.19 1.44
C GLY A 346 16.71 17.36 0.03
N THR A 347 16.45 18.60 -0.37
CA THR A 347 16.08 18.94 -1.76
C THR A 347 17.31 19.26 -2.63
N LEU A 348 17.19 19.04 -3.94
CA LEU A 348 18.16 19.54 -4.92
C LEU A 348 17.43 20.07 -6.16
N SER A 349 17.58 21.37 -6.39
CA SER A 349 16.99 22.07 -7.53
C SER A 349 17.94 22.15 -8.72
N LEU A 350 17.45 21.90 -9.93
CA LEU A 350 18.21 21.98 -11.18
C LEU A 350 17.37 22.60 -12.30
N PHE A 351 17.85 23.67 -12.92
CA PHE A 351 17.27 24.21 -14.14
C PHE A 351 17.66 23.35 -15.36
N ARG A 352 16.68 23.13 -16.23
CA ARG A 352 16.86 22.47 -17.53
C ARG A 352 17.07 23.53 -18.61
N MET A 353 18.20 23.40 -19.30
CA MET A 353 18.63 24.33 -20.34
C MET A 353 19.06 23.55 -21.58
N THR A 354 18.72 24.05 -22.76
CA THR A 354 19.25 23.50 -24.02
C THR A 354 20.35 24.39 -24.59
N SER A 355 21.30 23.78 -25.32
CA SER A 355 22.54 24.45 -25.75
C SER A 355 22.30 25.62 -26.70
N GLN A 356 23.20 26.61 -26.60
CA GLN A 356 23.26 27.89 -27.32
C GLN A 356 22.69 27.90 -28.74
N THR A 357 21.89 28.94 -28.96
CA THR A 357 21.28 29.34 -30.21
C THR A 357 22.34 30.05 -31.08
N SER A 358 21.97 30.47 -32.29
CA SER A 358 22.83 31.38 -33.08
C SER A 358 22.94 32.78 -32.46
N ASP A 359 22.03 33.13 -31.55
CA ASP A 359 22.04 34.36 -30.77
C ASP A 359 22.75 34.10 -29.42
N PRO A 360 23.93 34.70 -29.18
CA PRO A 360 24.63 34.56 -27.91
C PRO A 360 23.91 35.23 -26.72
N ASN A 361 22.86 36.02 -26.97
CA ASN A 361 22.08 36.74 -25.96
C ASN A 361 20.74 36.06 -25.62
N GLU A 362 20.43 34.91 -26.24
CA GLU A 362 19.21 34.14 -25.97
C GLU A 362 19.55 32.86 -25.20
N LEU A 363 18.88 32.68 -24.07
CA LEU A 363 18.82 31.45 -23.31
C LEU A 363 17.52 30.70 -23.63
N ARG A 364 17.58 29.36 -23.60
CA ARG A 364 16.43 28.49 -23.87
C ARG A 364 16.10 27.64 -22.65
N TRP A 365 15.18 28.15 -21.85
CA TRP A 365 14.68 27.50 -20.63
C TRP A 365 13.69 26.40 -20.97
N THR A 366 14.04 25.17 -20.59
CA THR A 366 13.23 23.98 -20.89
C THR A 366 12.54 23.42 -19.64
N GLY A 367 12.60 24.14 -18.51
CA GLY A 367 11.95 23.79 -17.24
C GLY A 367 12.93 23.58 -16.09
N PHE A 368 12.53 22.82 -15.07
CA PHE A 368 13.34 22.54 -13.89
C PHE A 368 12.99 21.20 -13.25
N ASP A 369 13.90 20.69 -12.44
CA ASP A 369 13.77 19.49 -11.63
C ASP A 369 14.03 19.83 -10.17
N ILE A 370 13.26 19.25 -9.26
CA ILE A 370 13.51 19.30 -7.83
C ILE A 370 13.45 17.86 -7.31
N ALA A 371 14.60 17.36 -6.89
CA ALA A 371 14.71 16.04 -6.29
C ALA A 371 14.62 16.14 -4.77
N PHE A 372 13.98 15.17 -4.11
CA PHE A 372 13.83 15.15 -2.66
C PHE A 372 14.22 13.81 -2.05
N ALA A 373 15.00 13.84 -0.97
CA ALA A 373 15.19 12.74 -0.01
C ALA A 373 15.23 13.35 1.39
N PRO A 374 14.87 12.64 2.47
CA PRO A 374 15.11 13.13 3.82
C PRO A 374 16.62 13.34 4.05
N ASP A 375 17.04 14.39 4.77
CA ASP A 375 18.48 14.70 4.92
C ASP A 375 19.16 13.87 6.02
N THR A 376 18.52 13.65 7.18
CA THR A 376 19.19 12.99 8.31
C THR A 376 18.46 11.82 8.94
N ASP A 377 17.12 11.84 8.94
CA ASP A 377 16.33 10.87 9.68
C ASP A 377 15.63 9.91 8.72
N GLU A 378 15.72 8.61 9.01
CA GLU A 378 14.95 7.61 8.32
C GLU A 378 13.48 7.76 8.73
N VAL A 379 12.57 7.68 7.76
CA VAL A 379 11.13 7.74 8.01
C VAL A 379 10.56 6.36 7.74
N TYR A 380 9.84 5.81 8.71
CA TYR A 380 9.10 4.57 8.57
C TYR A 380 7.60 4.92 8.55
N LEU A 381 6.96 4.70 7.40
CA LEU A 381 5.50 4.83 7.31
C LEU A 381 4.88 3.48 7.61
N ALA A 382 4.17 3.37 8.73
CA ALA A 382 3.34 2.23 9.07
C ALA A 382 2.01 2.28 8.28
N PRO A 383 1.23 1.18 8.25
CA PRO A 383 -0.10 1.20 7.65
C PRO A 383 -0.98 2.30 8.26
N GLY A 384 -1.53 3.17 7.41
CA GLY A 384 -2.31 4.35 7.78
C GLY A 384 -1.50 5.64 7.93
N ASP A 385 -0.17 5.58 7.96
CA ASP A 385 0.66 6.78 8.09
C ASP A 385 0.71 7.58 6.79
N GLU A 386 0.89 8.89 6.98
CA GLU A 386 0.96 9.88 5.90
C GLU A 386 2.29 10.62 5.92
N TYR A 387 2.84 10.89 4.74
CA TYR A 387 4.02 11.71 4.55
C TYR A 387 3.73 12.84 3.58
N ILE A 388 3.57 14.06 4.10
CA ILE A 388 3.29 15.25 3.30
C ILE A 388 4.55 15.63 2.52
N ASP A 389 4.39 15.99 1.26
CA ASP A 389 5.46 16.55 0.44
C ASP A 389 6.11 17.76 1.15
N PRO A 390 7.41 17.70 1.48
CA PRO A 390 8.07 18.81 2.15
C PRO A 390 8.43 19.95 1.20
N MET A 391 8.38 19.77 -0.12
CA MET A 391 8.78 20.81 -1.08
C MET A 391 7.71 21.89 -1.21
N PHE A 392 6.46 21.48 -1.48
CA PHE A 392 5.35 22.42 -1.67
C PHE A 392 4.14 22.14 -0.78
N GLY A 393 4.08 20.96 -0.14
CA GLY A 393 2.95 20.56 0.70
C GLY A 393 1.64 20.32 -0.06
N ASN A 394 1.71 20.11 -1.38
CA ASN A 394 0.52 19.98 -2.23
C ASN A 394 -0.01 18.55 -2.36
N PHE A 395 0.79 17.56 -2.00
CA PHE A 395 0.39 16.16 -1.98
C PHE A 395 1.00 15.44 -0.78
N LYS A 396 0.57 14.20 -0.55
CA LYS A 396 1.11 13.32 0.47
C LYS A 396 1.19 11.89 -0.03
N PHE A 397 2.13 11.13 0.51
CA PHE A 397 2.14 9.68 0.40
C PHE A 397 1.34 9.09 1.56
N VAL A 398 0.57 8.04 1.28
CA VAL A 398 -0.15 7.28 2.29
C VAL A 398 0.22 5.83 2.11
N PHE A 399 0.76 5.19 3.15
CA PHE A 399 0.91 3.74 3.12
C PHE A 399 -0.36 3.09 3.66
N ALA A 400 -1.27 2.70 2.76
CA ALA A 400 -2.53 2.07 3.15
C ALA A 400 -2.38 0.64 3.73
N GLY A 401 -1.16 0.10 3.79
CA GLY A 401 -0.90 -1.28 4.15
C GLY A 401 -0.79 -2.20 2.93
N VAL A 402 -0.87 -3.51 3.18
CA VAL A 402 -0.85 -4.54 2.14
C VAL A 402 -2.08 -5.42 2.25
N GLU A 403 -2.74 -5.68 1.12
CA GLU A 403 -3.76 -6.72 1.07
C GLU A 403 -3.07 -8.09 1.18
N THR A 404 -3.35 -8.82 2.26
CA THR A 404 -2.79 -10.16 2.43
C THR A 404 -3.65 -11.19 1.72
N GLY A 405 -3.04 -12.20 1.09
CA GLY A 405 -3.76 -13.30 0.44
C GLY A 405 -4.48 -14.26 1.41
N GLY A 406 -4.70 -13.83 2.66
CA GLY A 406 -5.18 -14.63 3.77
C GLY A 406 -4.06 -15.27 4.59
N VAL A 407 -4.38 -15.59 5.84
CA VAL A 407 -3.49 -16.32 6.75
C VAL A 407 -3.88 -17.80 6.75
N GLU A 408 -2.89 -18.69 6.70
CA GLU A 408 -3.08 -20.10 7.04
C GLU A 408 -2.20 -20.48 8.23
N THR A 409 -2.73 -21.34 9.08
CA THR A 409 -2.02 -21.84 10.26
C THR A 409 -1.76 -23.33 10.08
N ILE A 410 -0.50 -23.71 10.27
CA ILE A 410 -0.07 -25.10 10.40
C ILE A 410 0.33 -25.27 11.86
N GLU A 411 -0.48 -26.01 12.62
CA GLU A 411 -0.28 -26.18 14.07
C GLU A 411 0.39 -27.52 14.35
N PHE A 412 1.34 -27.49 15.27
CA PHE A 412 2.01 -28.65 15.83
C PHE A 412 1.68 -28.69 17.31
N VAL A 413 0.75 -29.56 17.70
CA VAL A 413 0.27 -29.63 19.08
C VAL A 413 0.98 -30.78 19.77
N ALA A 414 1.63 -30.47 20.89
CA ALA A 414 2.25 -31.46 21.76
C ALA A 414 1.46 -31.63 23.06
N GLY A 415 1.35 -32.89 23.49
CA GLY A 415 0.98 -33.27 24.85
C GLY A 415 2.10 -34.09 25.48
N SER A 416 1.79 -34.79 26.57
CA SER A 416 2.78 -35.66 27.21
C SER A 416 3.20 -36.78 26.26
N THR A 417 2.30 -37.71 25.95
CA THR A 417 2.60 -38.89 25.10
C THR A 417 1.84 -38.88 23.78
N SER A 418 1.10 -37.82 23.50
CA SER A 418 0.26 -37.68 22.32
C SER A 418 0.43 -36.28 21.74
N GLY A 419 0.34 -36.15 20.43
CA GLY A 419 0.35 -34.88 19.73
C GLY A 419 -0.45 -34.97 18.44
N GLU A 420 -0.46 -33.90 17.68
CA GLU A 420 -1.16 -33.83 16.40
C GLU A 420 -0.57 -32.74 15.51
N ILE A 421 -0.64 -32.95 14.20
CA ILE A 421 -0.32 -31.96 13.18
C ILE A 421 -1.63 -31.53 12.53
N ARG A 422 -1.92 -30.23 12.55
CA ARG A 422 -3.14 -29.65 11.97
C ARG A 422 -2.82 -28.67 10.87
N PHE A 423 -3.47 -28.83 9.72
CA PHE A 423 -3.41 -27.85 8.63
C PHE A 423 -4.67 -27.92 7.77
N LYS A 424 -4.97 -26.86 7.02
CA LYS A 424 -6.03 -26.91 6.01
C LYS A 424 -5.44 -27.33 4.66
N ASN A 425 -6.09 -28.27 3.97
CA ASN A 425 -5.73 -28.65 2.60
C ASN A 425 -6.18 -27.59 1.56
N GLU A 426 -5.85 -27.79 0.27
CA GLU A 426 -6.20 -26.85 -0.83
C GLU A 426 -7.71 -26.59 -0.97
N ASP A 427 -8.57 -27.51 -0.51
CA ASP A 427 -10.04 -27.35 -0.50
C ASP A 427 -10.56 -26.72 0.81
N GLY A 428 -9.66 -26.30 1.71
CA GLY A 428 -9.97 -25.63 2.99
C GLY A 428 -10.46 -26.57 4.11
N ARG A 429 -10.28 -27.88 3.97
CA ARG A 429 -10.64 -28.87 4.99
C ARG A 429 -9.49 -29.10 5.96
N LEU A 430 -9.82 -29.20 7.24
CA LEU A 430 -8.84 -29.49 8.29
C LEU A 430 -8.37 -30.94 8.17
N VAL A 431 -7.06 -31.13 8.05
CA VAL A 431 -6.37 -32.41 8.15
C VAL A 431 -5.72 -32.44 9.53
N GLU A 432 -6.08 -33.43 10.35
CA GLU A 432 -5.51 -33.65 11.68
C GLU A 432 -4.79 -34.99 11.67
N ILE A 433 -3.46 -34.99 11.77
CA ILE A 433 -2.66 -36.22 11.77
C ILE A 433 -2.19 -36.48 13.21
N PRO A 434 -2.68 -37.54 13.87
CA PRO A 434 -2.30 -37.84 15.24
C PRO A 434 -0.87 -38.34 15.34
N LEU A 435 -0.23 -38.05 16.47
CA LEU A 435 1.10 -38.48 16.84
C LEU A 435 1.08 -39.07 18.25
N THR A 436 1.98 -40.02 18.50
CA THR A 436 2.05 -40.72 19.78
C THR A 436 3.49 -41.11 20.09
N ALA A 437 3.92 -40.94 21.33
CA ALA A 437 5.26 -41.32 21.79
C ALA A 437 5.21 -42.61 22.60
N ASP A 438 6.16 -43.52 22.37
CA ASP A 438 6.26 -44.76 23.14
C ASP A 438 7.04 -44.57 24.45
N SER A 439 6.33 -44.12 25.50
CA SER A 439 6.88 -44.01 26.86
C SER A 439 7.41 -45.32 27.49
N SER A 440 7.22 -46.47 26.83
CA SER A 440 7.78 -47.75 27.30
C SER A 440 9.22 -47.97 26.84
N PHE A 441 9.75 -47.10 25.98
CA PHE A 441 11.03 -47.24 25.35
C PHE A 441 12.18 -46.76 26.24
N THR A 442 12.43 -47.45 27.36
CA THR A 442 13.56 -47.13 28.26
C THR A 442 14.92 -47.42 27.59
N SER A 443 15.36 -46.52 26.71
CA SER A 443 16.70 -46.55 26.15
C SER A 443 17.66 -46.13 27.25
N GLY A 444 18.61 -47.00 27.58
CA GLY A 444 19.38 -46.89 28.82
C GLY A 444 20.24 -45.63 28.99
N GLU A 445 20.36 -44.74 28.00
CA GLU A 445 21.06 -43.45 28.10
C GLU A 445 20.59 -42.48 26.98
N ALA A 446 20.00 -41.33 27.35
CA ALA A 446 20.02 -40.04 26.62
C ALA A 446 19.73 -40.04 25.10
N THR A 447 18.86 -40.91 24.59
CA THR A 447 18.45 -40.88 23.18
C THR A 447 16.96 -40.65 23.06
N ASP A 448 16.58 -39.63 22.27
CA ASP A 448 15.20 -39.29 21.93
C ASP A 448 14.39 -40.54 21.56
N GLU A 449 13.23 -40.73 22.20
CA GLU A 449 12.35 -41.84 21.90
C GLU A 449 11.62 -41.63 20.57
N PRO A 450 11.22 -42.70 19.87
CA PRO A 450 10.49 -42.56 18.62
C PRO A 450 9.07 -42.00 18.86
N ILE A 451 8.72 -41.00 18.07
CA ILE A 451 7.34 -40.54 17.90
C ILE A 451 6.77 -41.26 16.68
N PHE A 452 5.57 -41.80 16.80
CA PHE A 452 4.87 -42.52 15.74
C PHE A 452 3.73 -41.68 15.19
N TRP A 453 3.41 -41.92 13.91
CA TRP A 453 2.16 -41.43 13.34
C TRP A 453 1.00 -42.31 13.83
N GLY A 454 0.10 -41.78 14.65
CA GLY A 454 -1.00 -42.55 15.24
C GLY A 454 -1.49 -42.02 16.58
N GLU A 455 -2.57 -42.61 17.09
CA GLU A 455 -3.14 -42.30 18.41
C GLU A 455 -2.49 -43.13 19.53
N ASP A 456 -2.04 -44.35 19.24
CA ASP A 456 -1.39 -45.22 20.23
C ASP A 456 -0.11 -45.87 19.71
N ALA A 457 0.95 -45.80 20.51
CA ALA A 457 2.27 -46.21 20.11
C ALA A 457 2.41 -47.74 20.20
N PRO A 458 3.12 -48.38 19.25
CA PRO A 458 3.39 -49.81 19.34
C PRO A 458 4.35 -50.05 20.51
N THR A 459 3.92 -50.81 21.52
CA THR A 459 4.81 -51.17 22.64
C THR A 459 5.68 -52.38 22.27
N SER A 460 6.78 -52.57 22.99
CA SER A 460 7.61 -53.79 22.88
C SER A 460 6.86 -55.12 23.08
N THR A 461 5.64 -55.09 23.62
CA THR A 461 4.85 -56.30 23.95
C THR A 461 3.49 -56.40 23.24
N THR A 462 2.99 -55.31 22.65
CA THR A 462 1.71 -55.25 21.96
C THR A 462 1.87 -54.57 20.60
N SER A 463 1.50 -55.30 19.55
CA SER A 463 1.35 -54.75 18.21
C SER A 463 0.04 -53.95 18.15
N ASN A 464 -0.01 -52.76 18.75
CA ASN A 464 -1.13 -51.85 18.51
C ASN A 464 -0.96 -51.26 17.11
N GLN A 465 -1.65 -51.87 16.15
CA GLN A 465 -1.52 -51.58 14.72
C GLN A 465 -2.82 -51.02 14.14
N ASP A 466 -3.88 -51.04 14.94
CA ASP A 466 -5.22 -50.53 14.70
C ASP A 466 -5.35 -49.02 14.94
N GLU A 467 -4.32 -48.30 15.36
CA GLU A 467 -4.44 -46.84 15.60
C GLU A 467 -3.25 -46.04 15.06
N LEU A 468 -2.47 -46.65 14.15
CA LEU A 468 -1.35 -46.00 13.46
C LEU A 468 -1.76 -45.40 12.12
N VAL A 469 -1.04 -44.36 11.68
CA VAL A 469 -1.16 -43.79 10.34
C VAL A 469 -0.10 -44.41 9.44
N TYR A 470 -0.56 -45.03 8.37
CA TYR A 470 0.27 -45.71 7.38
C TYR A 470 0.51 -44.85 6.14
N LEU A 471 1.76 -44.85 5.67
CA LEU A 471 2.18 -44.23 4.42
C LEU A 471 2.21 -45.24 3.26
N GLN A 472 2.51 -44.76 2.06
CA GLN A 472 2.53 -45.63 0.88
C GLN A 472 3.61 -46.73 0.98
N ASN A 473 3.20 -47.96 0.71
CA ASN A 473 3.94 -49.22 0.81
C ASN A 473 4.19 -49.73 2.24
N GLU A 474 3.61 -49.08 3.25
CA GLU A 474 3.62 -49.60 4.60
C GLU A 474 2.57 -50.70 4.78
N VAL A 475 2.71 -51.45 5.87
CA VAL A 475 1.91 -52.65 6.11
C VAL A 475 1.37 -52.65 7.53
N CYS A 476 0.04 -52.65 7.66
CA CYS A 476 -0.62 -53.08 8.89
C CYS A 476 -0.68 -54.60 8.92
N THR A 477 -0.14 -55.23 9.96
CA THR A 477 -0.06 -56.68 10.21
C THR A 477 -0.79 -57.06 11.51
N GLY A 478 -2.01 -57.55 11.37
CA GLY A 478 -2.80 -58.02 12.49
C GLY A 478 -2.21 -59.21 13.24
N SER A 479 -2.39 -59.22 14.56
CA SER A 479 -1.82 -60.23 15.46
C SER A 479 -2.45 -61.62 15.26
N THR A 480 -3.78 -61.65 15.18
CA THR A 480 -4.59 -62.86 15.09
C THR A 480 -5.29 -62.97 13.74
N SER A 481 -5.70 -61.85 13.15
CA SER A 481 -6.42 -61.78 11.88
C SER A 481 -6.17 -60.45 11.18
N VAL A 482 -6.53 -60.32 9.90
CA VAL A 482 -6.48 -59.01 9.21
C VAL A 482 -7.49 -58.01 9.80
N VAL A 483 -8.51 -58.49 10.51
CA VAL A 483 -9.50 -57.65 11.21
C VAL A 483 -8.86 -56.82 12.31
N ASP A 484 -7.70 -57.23 12.82
CA ASP A 484 -6.92 -56.46 13.80
C ASP A 484 -6.31 -55.17 13.18
N CYS A 485 -6.49 -54.95 11.86
CA CYS A 485 -6.18 -53.67 11.20
C CYS A 485 -7.40 -52.71 11.13
N GLN A 486 -8.54 -53.07 11.74
CA GLN A 486 -9.64 -52.14 11.94
C GLN A 486 -9.19 -51.01 12.87
N GLY A 487 -9.40 -49.77 12.46
CA GLY A 487 -8.94 -48.55 13.10
C GLY A 487 -7.70 -47.96 12.43
N ALA A 488 -6.93 -48.77 11.68
CA ALA A 488 -5.70 -48.31 11.02
C ALA A 488 -6.02 -47.12 10.10
N MET A 489 -5.24 -46.05 10.26
CA MET A 489 -5.36 -44.84 9.46
C MET A 489 -4.32 -44.82 8.35
N PHE A 490 -4.54 -44.06 7.29
CA PHE A 490 -3.55 -43.87 6.26
C PHE A 490 -3.75 -42.52 5.57
N LEU A 491 -2.63 -41.90 5.21
CA LEU A 491 -2.65 -40.66 4.48
C LEU A 491 -2.82 -40.93 2.99
N VAL A 492 -3.80 -40.28 2.37
CA VAL A 492 -4.01 -40.26 0.93
C VAL A 492 -3.68 -38.88 0.39
N ILE A 493 -2.83 -38.81 -0.62
CA ILE A 493 -2.51 -37.58 -1.34
C ILE A 493 -2.98 -37.73 -2.78
N GLU A 494 -4.00 -36.98 -3.18
CA GLU A 494 -4.54 -37.05 -4.53
C GLU A 494 -3.50 -36.59 -5.55
N SER A 495 -3.11 -37.46 -6.48
CA SER A 495 -2.00 -37.19 -7.42
C SER A 495 -2.18 -35.96 -8.32
N THR A 496 -3.41 -35.50 -8.57
CA THR A 496 -3.73 -34.38 -9.45
C THR A 496 -3.72 -33.04 -8.75
N LYS A 497 -4.26 -32.98 -7.53
CA LYS A 497 -4.33 -31.75 -6.75
C LYS A 497 -3.21 -31.62 -5.72
N SER A 498 -2.57 -32.72 -5.33
CA SER A 498 -1.74 -32.81 -4.11
C SER A 498 -2.55 -32.53 -2.84
N GLU A 499 -3.83 -32.92 -2.84
CA GLU A 499 -4.75 -32.75 -1.71
C GLU A 499 -4.61 -33.91 -0.71
N ALA A 500 -4.46 -33.61 0.58
CA ALA A 500 -4.32 -34.61 1.64
C ALA A 500 -5.68 -34.98 2.28
N HIS A 501 -5.83 -36.27 2.56
CA HIS A 501 -6.94 -36.88 3.30
C HIS A 501 -6.40 -37.87 4.33
N LEU A 502 -6.91 -37.86 5.55
CA LEU A 502 -6.69 -38.91 6.53
C LEU A 502 -7.87 -39.89 6.50
N ILE A 503 -7.60 -41.13 6.10
CA ILE A 503 -8.62 -42.18 5.95
C ILE A 503 -8.42 -43.24 7.02
N GLN A 504 -9.49 -43.67 7.68
CA GLN A 504 -9.51 -44.75 8.67
C GLN A 504 -10.23 -45.98 8.11
N ILE A 505 -9.70 -47.18 8.35
CA ILE A 505 -10.42 -48.44 8.11
C ILE A 505 -11.37 -48.68 9.29
N THR A 506 -12.69 -48.63 9.09
CA THR A 506 -13.65 -48.81 10.20
C THR A 506 -14.15 -50.24 10.34
N ASN A 507 -14.14 -51.03 9.28
CA ASN A 507 -14.53 -52.43 9.30
C ASN A 507 -13.84 -53.24 8.20
N ILE A 508 -13.63 -54.53 8.45
CA ILE A 508 -13.10 -55.52 7.50
C ILE A 508 -13.93 -56.80 7.69
N ASP A 509 -14.80 -57.11 6.74
CA ASP A 509 -15.59 -58.34 6.73
C ASP A 509 -14.96 -59.39 5.81
N THR A 510 -14.29 -60.36 6.43
CA THR A 510 -13.62 -61.47 5.74
C THR A 510 -14.58 -62.57 5.24
N ASN A 511 -15.87 -62.49 5.55
CA ASN A 511 -16.85 -63.42 5.00
C ASN A 511 -17.35 -62.98 3.63
N ASP A 512 -17.53 -61.68 3.46
CA ASP A 512 -18.07 -61.05 2.25
C ASP A 512 -16.98 -60.35 1.41
N ASN A 513 -15.74 -60.29 1.91
CA ASN A 513 -14.61 -59.56 1.34
C ASN A 513 -14.94 -58.08 1.13
N GLU A 514 -15.48 -57.45 2.17
CA GLU A 514 -15.89 -56.05 2.17
C GLU A 514 -15.10 -55.27 3.23
N ILE A 515 -14.76 -54.02 2.93
CA ILE A 515 -14.02 -53.10 3.82
C ILE A 515 -14.74 -51.75 3.86
N ASN A 516 -14.78 -51.13 5.04
CA ASN A 516 -15.39 -49.82 5.23
C ASN A 516 -14.32 -48.79 5.56
N PHE A 517 -14.51 -47.57 5.08
CA PHE A 517 -13.62 -46.45 5.33
C PHE A 517 -14.36 -45.22 5.82
N ASP A 518 -13.73 -44.49 6.73
CA ASP A 518 -14.12 -43.13 7.10
C ASP A 518 -13.02 -42.17 6.64
N ASP A 519 -13.38 -41.17 5.83
CA ASP A 519 -12.53 -40.02 5.55
C ASP A 519 -12.71 -39.02 6.70
N LEU A 520 -11.72 -38.95 7.59
CA LEU A 520 -11.72 -38.09 8.77
C LEU A 520 -11.58 -36.60 8.38
N THR A 521 -10.96 -36.30 7.24
CA THR A 521 -10.82 -34.93 6.71
C THR A 521 -12.15 -34.38 6.18
N TYR A 522 -12.95 -35.22 5.53
CA TYR A 522 -14.21 -34.81 4.89
C TYR A 522 -15.47 -35.21 5.65
N GLY A 523 -15.36 -36.08 6.66
CA GLY A 523 -16.49 -36.64 7.39
C GLY A 523 -17.39 -37.53 6.52
N THR A 524 -16.83 -38.18 5.51
CA THR A 524 -17.57 -39.07 4.59
C THR A 524 -17.24 -40.53 4.85
N THR A 525 -18.23 -41.42 4.68
CA THR A 525 -18.04 -42.86 4.84
C THR A 525 -18.19 -43.60 3.51
N ASP A 526 -17.42 -44.66 3.32
CA ASP A 526 -17.48 -45.60 2.20
C ASP A 526 -17.67 -47.02 2.75
N ASP A 527 -18.91 -47.48 2.76
CA ASP A 527 -19.32 -48.78 3.31
C ASP A 527 -19.33 -49.89 2.26
N ASP A 528 -19.08 -51.12 2.71
CA ASP A 528 -19.23 -52.37 1.96
C ASP A 528 -18.43 -52.39 0.64
N VAL A 529 -17.22 -51.79 0.66
CA VAL A 529 -16.35 -51.73 -0.52
C VAL A 529 -15.71 -53.10 -0.73
N SER A 530 -15.96 -53.74 -1.86
CA SER A 530 -15.39 -55.06 -2.13
C SER A 530 -13.86 -55.01 -2.33
N TYR A 531 -13.15 -55.97 -1.72
CA TYR A 531 -11.73 -56.22 -1.94
C TYR A 531 -11.45 -57.64 -2.46
N THR A 532 -10.22 -57.87 -2.92
CA THR A 532 -9.73 -59.22 -3.27
C THR A 532 -8.76 -59.69 -2.19
N ASP A 533 -9.12 -60.76 -1.47
CA ASP A 533 -8.16 -61.47 -0.61
C ASP A 533 -7.05 -62.08 -1.47
N ASP A 534 -5.81 -61.73 -1.16
CA ASP A 534 -4.66 -62.25 -1.86
C ASP A 534 -3.59 -62.84 -0.93
N SER A 535 -3.76 -64.14 -0.70
CA SER A 535 -2.76 -65.01 -0.07
C SER A 535 -1.36 -64.95 -0.69
N SER A 536 -1.19 -64.47 -1.93
CA SER A 536 0.11 -64.36 -2.61
C SER A 536 0.82 -63.00 -2.42
N GLY A 537 0.12 -61.98 -1.92
CA GLY A 537 0.65 -60.64 -1.65
C GLY A 537 1.02 -59.80 -2.89
N ARG A 538 0.32 -59.99 -4.01
CA ARG A 538 0.56 -59.39 -5.33
C ARG A 538 -0.65 -58.68 -5.97
N ALA A 539 -1.88 -59.06 -5.64
CA ALA A 539 -3.10 -58.54 -6.22
C ALA A 539 -3.53 -57.29 -5.45
N VAL A 540 -3.57 -56.17 -6.15
CA VAL A 540 -3.97 -54.88 -5.61
C VAL A 540 -5.47 -54.68 -5.84
N SER A 541 -6.21 -54.46 -4.76
CA SER A 541 -7.58 -53.96 -4.78
C SER A 541 -7.54 -52.46 -5.04
N ASN A 542 -8.03 -52.02 -6.20
CA ASN A 542 -8.16 -50.60 -6.53
C ASN A 542 -9.54 -50.14 -6.06
N ILE A 543 -9.56 -49.34 -5.00
CA ILE A 543 -10.76 -48.88 -4.32
C ILE A 543 -10.97 -47.41 -4.66
N SER A 544 -12.18 -47.05 -5.11
CA SER A 544 -12.55 -45.65 -5.32
C SER A 544 -13.32 -45.16 -4.12
N LEU A 545 -12.75 -44.19 -3.40
CA LEU A 545 -13.37 -43.48 -2.29
C LEU A 545 -14.16 -42.28 -2.81
N LYS A 546 -15.20 -41.86 -2.10
CA LYS A 546 -16.07 -40.73 -2.50
C LYS A 546 -15.33 -39.40 -2.54
N SER A 547 -14.41 -39.19 -1.60
CA SER A 547 -13.71 -37.92 -1.37
C SER A 547 -12.23 -37.95 -1.78
N ALA A 548 -11.55 -39.09 -1.64
CA ALA A 548 -10.08 -39.17 -1.79
C ALA A 548 -9.59 -39.85 -3.09
N GLY A 549 -10.48 -40.03 -4.07
CA GLY A 549 -10.12 -40.65 -5.35
C GLY A 549 -9.86 -42.16 -5.25
N SER A 550 -8.90 -42.68 -6.01
CA SER A 550 -8.59 -44.12 -6.06
C SER A 550 -7.36 -44.48 -5.25
N ILE A 551 -7.50 -45.46 -4.34
CA ILE A 551 -6.42 -46.04 -3.54
C ILE A 551 -6.14 -47.49 -3.93
N GLY A 552 -4.92 -47.97 -3.68
CA GLY A 552 -4.53 -49.36 -3.92
C GLY A 552 -4.15 -50.08 -2.63
N LEU A 553 -4.87 -51.14 -2.28
CA LEU A 553 -4.60 -51.97 -1.10
C LEU A 553 -4.32 -53.43 -1.49
N ILE A 554 -3.34 -54.07 -0.85
CA ILE A 554 -3.22 -55.54 -0.85
C ILE A 554 -3.71 -56.04 0.50
N ILE A 555 -4.80 -56.79 0.51
CA ILE A 555 -5.39 -57.38 1.71
C ILE A 555 -5.13 -58.87 1.66
N ASN A 556 -4.46 -59.41 2.68
CA ASN A 556 -4.11 -60.82 2.77
C ASN A 556 -4.62 -61.39 4.10
N GLU A 557 -5.73 -62.11 4.06
CA GLU A 557 -6.35 -62.66 5.27
C GLU A 557 -5.51 -63.76 5.91
N THR A 558 -4.86 -64.59 5.07
CA THR A 558 -3.99 -65.68 5.54
C THR A 558 -2.69 -65.14 6.15
N GLY A 559 -2.12 -64.11 5.52
CA GLY A 559 -0.95 -63.37 5.99
C GLY A 559 -1.26 -62.36 7.08
N LYS A 560 -2.56 -62.08 7.31
CA LYS A 560 -3.10 -61.15 8.31
C LYS A 560 -2.64 -59.71 8.13
N TYR A 561 -2.57 -59.20 6.91
CA TYR A 561 -2.08 -57.83 6.70
C TYR A 561 -2.83 -57.06 5.62
N VAL A 562 -2.77 -55.73 5.75
CA VAL A 562 -3.17 -54.73 4.77
C VAL A 562 -1.93 -53.94 4.36
N ASN A 563 -1.60 -53.90 3.07
CA ASN A 563 -0.49 -53.12 2.52
C ASN A 563 -1.02 -51.97 1.65
N PHE A 564 -0.59 -50.75 1.95
CA PHE A 564 -1.05 -49.50 1.35
C PHE A 564 -0.26 -49.14 0.08
N THR A 565 -0.44 -49.89 -1.01
CA THR A 565 0.43 -49.81 -2.20
C THR A 565 0.35 -48.52 -3.03
N SER A 566 -0.79 -47.84 -3.03
CA SER A 566 -1.00 -46.63 -3.84
C SER A 566 -1.92 -45.67 -3.12
N THR A 567 -1.35 -44.84 -2.24
CA THR A 567 -2.07 -43.75 -1.55
C THR A 567 -1.60 -42.37 -1.99
N GLY A 568 -0.48 -42.26 -2.73
CA GLY A 568 0.13 -40.98 -3.08
C GLY A 568 0.97 -40.39 -1.94
N ALA A 569 0.79 -40.85 -0.70
CA ALA A 569 1.59 -40.47 0.46
C ALA A 569 2.91 -41.25 0.54
N SER A 570 3.71 -41.18 -0.51
CA SER A 570 5.09 -41.67 -0.47
C SER A 570 6.02 -40.67 0.21
N ASN A 571 7.20 -41.12 0.64
CA ASN A 571 8.27 -40.23 1.09
C ASN A 571 8.51 -39.06 0.11
N GLY A 572 8.54 -37.83 0.63
CA GLY A 572 8.72 -36.61 -0.15
C GLY A 572 7.53 -36.21 -1.01
N ALA A 573 6.36 -36.83 -0.83
CA ALA A 573 5.13 -36.41 -1.49
C ALA A 573 4.76 -34.97 -1.07
N ASN A 574 4.21 -34.23 -2.03
CA ASN A 574 3.76 -32.86 -1.83
C ASN A 574 2.31 -32.87 -1.37
N ILE A 575 2.05 -32.18 -0.27
CA ILE A 575 0.71 -31.84 0.22
C ILE A 575 0.55 -30.35 0.03
N LYS A 576 -0.45 -29.91 -0.71
CA LYS A 576 -0.79 -28.50 -0.79
C LYS A 576 -1.69 -28.09 0.36
N THR A 577 -1.39 -26.93 0.93
CA THR A 577 -2.20 -26.27 1.95
C THR A 577 -3.18 -25.28 1.30
N LEU A 578 -4.03 -24.67 2.12
CA LEU A 578 -5.08 -23.73 1.71
C LEU A 578 -4.52 -22.57 0.86
N ASN A 579 -3.42 -21.96 1.30
CA ASN A 579 -2.78 -20.82 0.62
C ASN A 579 -1.65 -21.27 -0.31
N ARG A 580 -1.75 -22.50 -0.86
CA ARG A 580 -0.84 -23.08 -1.85
C ARG A 580 0.58 -23.35 -1.37
N GLY A 581 0.86 -23.19 -0.07
CA GLY A 581 2.04 -23.73 0.55
C GLY A 581 2.16 -25.24 0.30
N THR A 582 3.37 -25.78 0.39
CA THR A 582 3.61 -27.21 0.20
C THR A 582 4.26 -27.81 1.43
N LEU A 583 3.58 -28.76 2.06
CA LEU A 583 4.15 -29.65 3.07
C LEU A 583 4.73 -30.89 2.39
N LYS A 584 5.89 -31.34 2.85
CA LYS A 584 6.44 -32.65 2.48
C LYS A 584 6.73 -33.48 3.72
N ILE A 585 6.27 -34.72 3.65
CA ILE A 585 6.58 -35.73 4.65
C ILE A 585 7.98 -36.25 4.42
N VAL A 586 8.77 -36.31 5.48
CA VAL A 586 10.12 -36.88 5.44
C VAL A 586 10.10 -38.25 6.07
N ASP A 587 10.25 -39.26 5.24
CA ASP A 587 10.57 -40.62 5.67
C ASP A 587 12.05 -40.86 5.31
N PRO A 588 12.97 -41.07 6.25
CA PRO A 588 14.35 -41.35 5.91
C PRO A 588 14.42 -42.73 5.24
N ALA A 589 14.61 -42.74 3.93
CA ALA A 589 14.84 -43.97 3.17
C ALA A 589 15.85 -44.89 3.89
N ALA A 590 15.34 -46.01 4.42
CA ALA A 590 16.10 -47.17 4.91
C ALA A 590 17.00 -47.00 6.15
N ALA A 591 16.75 -46.03 7.04
CA ALA A 591 17.36 -46.08 8.38
C ALA A 591 16.56 -47.05 9.27
N THR A 592 16.89 -48.35 9.22
CA THR A 592 16.34 -49.35 10.14
C THR A 592 16.63 -48.95 11.58
N TYR A 593 15.63 -48.45 12.30
CA TYR A 593 15.77 -48.25 13.74
C TYR A 593 15.74 -49.63 14.39
N THR A 594 16.93 -50.16 14.69
CA THR A 594 17.07 -51.48 15.32
C THR A 594 17.05 -51.28 16.83
N ALA A 595 15.88 -51.00 17.40
CA ALA A 595 15.63 -51.35 18.78
C ALA A 595 15.90 -52.84 18.94
N GLY A 596 16.62 -53.26 19.97
CA GLY A 596 17.17 -54.62 20.12
C GLY A 596 16.20 -55.81 20.04
N GLU A 597 14.92 -55.66 19.67
CA GLU A 597 13.92 -56.74 19.62
C GLU A 597 12.93 -56.72 18.42
N GLY A 598 13.06 -55.83 17.43
CA GLY A 598 12.19 -55.88 16.23
C GLY A 598 12.38 -54.67 15.31
N ASP A 599 12.13 -54.85 14.01
CA ASP A 599 12.09 -53.78 13.01
C ASP A 599 10.81 -52.96 13.30
N ILE A 600 10.91 -51.93 14.16
CA ILE A 600 9.84 -50.95 14.33
C ILE A 600 9.79 -50.15 13.03
N GLY A 601 8.71 -50.36 12.29
CA GLY A 601 8.59 -49.98 10.89
C GLY A 601 8.73 -48.49 10.60
N SER A 602 8.56 -48.11 9.34
CA SER A 602 8.66 -46.74 8.81
C SER A 602 7.64 -45.73 9.36
N GLN A 603 6.81 -46.12 10.34
CA GLN A 603 5.77 -45.28 10.98
C GLN A 603 6.31 -44.24 11.97
N VAL A 604 7.62 -44.00 12.01
CA VAL A 604 8.23 -43.03 12.92
C VAL A 604 8.16 -41.63 12.29
N PHE A 605 7.54 -40.69 13.00
CA PHE A 605 7.62 -39.27 12.69
C PHE A 605 9.06 -38.79 12.84
N ARG A 606 9.62 -38.21 11.77
CA ARG A 606 10.98 -37.64 11.77
C ARG A 606 10.99 -36.17 11.45
N GLY A 607 10.00 -35.70 10.71
CA GLY A 607 9.83 -34.29 10.44
C GLY A 607 8.94 -34.02 9.23
N MET A 608 8.66 -32.74 9.06
CA MET A 608 7.89 -32.19 7.96
C MET A 608 8.62 -30.97 7.42
N PHE A 609 8.70 -30.88 6.09
CA PHE A 609 9.26 -29.73 5.41
C PHE A 609 8.15 -28.83 4.88
N PHE A 610 8.25 -27.53 5.14
CA PHE A 610 7.41 -26.52 4.51
C PHE A 610 8.18 -25.80 3.39
N TYR A 611 7.49 -25.61 2.27
CA TYR A 611 7.94 -24.88 1.09
C TYR A 611 6.88 -23.84 0.72
N GLU A 612 7.35 -22.65 0.36
CA GLU A 612 6.48 -21.63 -0.22
C GLU A 612 6.07 -21.98 -1.65
N TYR A 613 4.90 -21.47 -2.05
CA TYR A 613 4.42 -21.56 -3.41
C TYR A 613 5.31 -20.73 -4.35
N ASN A 614 5.76 -21.35 -5.45
CA ASN A 614 6.46 -20.66 -6.52
C ASN A 614 5.52 -20.38 -7.69
N ASP A 615 5.10 -19.12 -7.82
CA ASP A 615 4.33 -18.62 -8.96
C ASP A 615 5.19 -18.11 -10.13
N GLY A 616 6.50 -17.98 -9.91
CA GLY A 616 7.46 -17.50 -10.90
C GLY A 616 7.71 -15.98 -10.87
N ASP A 617 7.08 -15.24 -9.97
CA ASP A 617 7.26 -13.78 -9.87
C ASP A 617 8.63 -13.40 -9.29
N LEU A 618 9.17 -14.24 -8.41
CA LEU A 618 10.49 -14.05 -7.80
C LEU A 618 11.47 -15.13 -8.26
N ALA A 619 12.76 -14.78 -8.27
CA ALA A 619 13.82 -15.76 -8.52
C ALA A 619 13.82 -16.85 -7.44
N ALA A 620 14.19 -18.08 -7.81
CA ALA A 620 14.22 -19.24 -6.92
C ALA A 620 14.77 -18.92 -5.52
N ALA A 621 15.93 -18.30 -5.43
CA ALA A 621 16.60 -17.99 -4.16
C ALA A 621 15.89 -16.98 -3.23
N LYS A 622 14.65 -16.56 -3.53
CA LYS A 622 13.86 -15.56 -2.79
C LYS A 622 12.64 -16.14 -2.09
N TYR A 623 12.34 -17.44 -2.27
CA TYR A 623 11.26 -18.10 -1.53
C TYR A 623 11.82 -19.32 -0.77
N LEU A 624 11.18 -19.64 0.35
CA LEU A 624 11.55 -20.69 1.27
C LEU A 624 11.47 -22.07 0.59
N GLY A 625 12.54 -22.85 0.73
CA GLY A 625 12.63 -24.20 0.17
C GLY A 625 13.05 -24.29 -1.30
N ALA A 626 13.15 -23.19 -2.03
CA ALA A 626 13.59 -23.17 -3.43
C ALA A 626 15.03 -23.64 -3.65
N SER A 627 15.93 -23.20 -2.76
CA SER A 627 17.37 -23.48 -2.76
C SER A 627 17.70 -24.81 -2.08
N GLY A 628 16.68 -25.61 -1.76
CA GLY A 628 16.84 -26.83 -0.97
C GLY A 628 16.92 -26.58 0.54
N THR A 629 16.50 -25.40 0.99
CA THR A 629 16.44 -24.95 2.39
C THR A 629 14.98 -24.78 2.83
N PRO A 630 14.18 -25.85 2.92
CA PRO A 630 12.83 -25.75 3.47
C PRO A 630 12.88 -25.45 4.97
N LEU A 631 11.80 -24.91 5.51
CA LEU A 631 11.60 -24.93 6.96
C LEU A 631 11.36 -26.37 7.39
N ASN A 632 12.26 -26.91 8.21
CA ASN A 632 12.17 -28.27 8.72
C ASN A 632 11.66 -28.25 10.15
N ILE A 633 10.51 -28.87 10.38
CA ILE A 633 9.96 -29.12 11.71
C ILE A 633 10.18 -30.58 12.04
N THR A 634 10.83 -30.84 13.16
CA THR A 634 11.12 -32.16 13.70
C THR A 634 10.51 -32.26 15.10
N ALA A 635 10.37 -33.46 15.62
CA ALA A 635 9.92 -33.67 16.99
C ALA A 635 10.87 -34.65 17.69
N ALA A 636 11.06 -34.41 18.98
CA ALA A 636 11.74 -35.30 19.91
C ALA A 636 10.81 -35.61 21.08
N TYR A 637 11.02 -36.73 21.74
CA TYR A 637 10.36 -37.03 23.01
C TYR A 637 11.44 -37.34 24.04
N ASP A 638 11.46 -36.54 25.11
CA ASP A 638 12.40 -36.69 26.22
C ASP A 638 11.68 -37.23 27.47
N ASP A 639 11.83 -38.54 27.70
CA ASP A 639 11.29 -39.21 28.88
C ASP A 639 12.03 -38.83 30.19
N SER A 640 13.21 -38.24 30.06
CA SER A 640 14.15 -38.01 31.16
C SER A 640 13.92 -36.67 31.88
N THR A 641 13.31 -35.69 31.21
CA THR A 641 13.13 -34.34 31.74
C THR A 641 11.66 -34.04 32.05
N ASP A 642 10.77 -34.11 31.07
CA ASP A 642 9.41 -33.60 31.18
C ASP A 642 8.31 -34.57 30.71
N ASN A 643 8.67 -35.66 30.02
CA ASN A 643 7.74 -36.62 29.39
C ASN A 643 6.77 -35.92 28.44
N SER A 644 7.28 -35.03 27.59
CA SER A 644 6.50 -34.34 26.56
C SER A 644 7.10 -34.49 25.17
N ILE A 645 6.23 -34.38 24.15
CA ILE A 645 6.69 -34.21 22.77
C ILE A 645 7.21 -32.78 22.63
N GLU A 646 8.47 -32.64 22.25
CA GLU A 646 9.11 -31.35 22.00
C GLU A 646 9.26 -31.13 20.50
N TRP A 647 8.78 -29.99 20.01
CA TRP A 647 8.95 -29.58 18.63
C TRP A 647 10.29 -28.84 18.47
N ASN A 648 11.02 -29.21 17.43
CA ASN A 648 12.30 -28.60 17.09
C ASN A 648 12.25 -28.14 15.64
N SER A 649 12.44 -26.86 15.38
CA SER A 649 12.71 -26.38 14.03
C SER A 649 14.23 -26.40 13.76
N SER A 650 14.66 -26.70 12.54
CA SER A 650 16.08 -26.53 12.21
C SER A 650 16.45 -25.06 12.41
N THR A 651 17.46 -24.79 13.25
CA THR A 651 17.82 -23.41 13.65
C THR A 651 17.82 -22.46 12.47
N THR A 652 17.12 -21.33 12.63
CA THR A 652 17.01 -20.20 11.69
C THR A 652 18.35 -19.62 11.24
N SER A 653 19.48 -20.09 11.76
CA SER A 653 20.81 -19.84 11.19
C SER A 653 20.94 -20.19 9.69
N LEU A 654 20.03 -21.00 9.14
CA LEU A 654 19.93 -21.29 7.71
C LEU A 654 18.94 -20.38 6.94
N LEU A 655 17.98 -19.75 7.61
CA LEU A 655 17.10 -18.75 7.00
C LEU A 655 17.91 -17.45 6.88
N SER A 656 18.54 -17.29 5.73
CA SER A 656 19.41 -16.15 5.49
C SER A 656 18.60 -14.89 5.21
N ALA A 657 19.19 -13.71 5.41
CA ALA A 657 18.68 -12.44 4.87
C ALA A 657 18.47 -12.47 3.33
N ALA A 658 18.97 -13.50 2.64
CA ALA A 658 18.69 -13.72 1.23
C ALA A 658 17.24 -14.17 0.99
N GLU A 659 16.65 -14.96 1.90
CA GLU A 659 15.34 -15.60 1.80
C GLU A 659 14.20 -14.78 2.44
N GLY A 660 14.52 -13.90 3.39
CA GLY A 660 13.51 -13.09 4.08
C GLY A 660 14.10 -11.98 4.93
N TYR A 661 13.24 -11.41 5.76
CA TYR A 661 13.50 -10.38 6.75
C TYR A 661 13.03 -10.94 8.10
N GLY A 662 13.86 -10.83 9.13
CA GLY A 662 13.47 -11.25 10.48
C GLY A 662 14.51 -12.03 11.25
N GLN A 663 14.45 -11.81 12.56
CA GLN A 663 14.76 -12.62 13.73
C GLN A 663 14.38 -11.70 14.92
N PHE A 664 13.14 -11.20 14.88
CA PHE A 664 12.66 -10.22 15.85
C PHE A 664 12.01 -11.00 17.00
N ASP A 665 12.51 -10.74 18.21
CA ASP A 665 11.98 -11.25 19.47
C ASP A 665 10.95 -10.23 19.97
N GLU A 666 9.68 -10.64 20.05
CA GLU A 666 8.62 -9.76 20.55
C GLU A 666 8.49 -9.78 22.08
N SER A 667 9.21 -10.68 22.78
CA SER A 667 9.11 -10.77 24.22
C SER A 667 10.29 -10.15 24.95
N ASP A 668 9.95 -9.34 25.95
CA ASP A 668 10.90 -8.97 27.01
C ASP A 668 11.20 -10.18 27.94
N GLU A 669 10.54 -11.33 27.74
CA GLU A 669 10.46 -12.45 28.68
C GLU A 669 11.13 -13.76 28.20
N ASN A 670 12.14 -13.75 27.30
CA ASN A 670 12.89 -14.98 26.95
C ASN A 670 11.97 -16.13 26.48
N ASP A 671 10.79 -15.83 25.96
CA ASP A 671 10.08 -16.72 25.07
C ASP A 671 10.67 -16.49 23.67
N ASP A 672 11.04 -17.58 23.01
CA ASP A 672 11.78 -17.61 21.76
C ASP A 672 10.86 -17.42 20.55
N PHE A 673 9.82 -16.58 20.71
CA PHE A 673 8.91 -16.19 19.63
C PHE A 673 9.70 -15.51 18.52
N VAL A 674 9.95 -16.26 17.44
CA VAL A 674 10.63 -15.73 16.27
C VAL A 674 9.61 -15.50 15.16
N LYS A 675 9.53 -14.24 14.73
CA LYS A 675 8.86 -13.86 13.48
C LYS A 675 9.86 -13.79 12.33
N PHE A 676 9.55 -14.47 11.24
CA PHE A 676 10.30 -14.43 9.99
C PHE A 676 9.37 -14.14 8.83
N TYR A 677 9.63 -13.06 8.11
CA TYR A 677 8.84 -12.64 6.95
C TYR A 677 9.61 -12.93 5.66
N THR A 678 9.13 -13.85 4.83
CA THR A 678 9.81 -14.21 3.59
C THR A 678 9.73 -13.07 2.58
N LYS A 679 10.63 -13.05 1.57
CA LYS A 679 10.53 -12.06 0.47
C LYS A 679 9.30 -12.24 -0.40
N LYS A 680 8.63 -13.39 -0.30
CA LYS A 680 7.39 -13.64 -1.01
C LYS A 680 6.17 -13.07 -0.29
N GLY A 681 6.30 -12.74 1.01
CA GLY A 681 5.20 -12.19 1.80
C GLY A 681 4.64 -13.14 2.86
N THR A 682 5.28 -14.29 3.11
CA THR A 682 4.80 -15.23 4.13
C THR A 682 5.38 -14.85 5.49
N LEU A 683 4.51 -14.47 6.42
CA LEU A 683 4.87 -14.36 7.83
C LEU A 683 4.86 -15.76 8.46
N ILE A 684 6.01 -16.17 8.97
CA ILE A 684 6.20 -17.38 9.75
C ILE A 684 6.40 -16.95 11.18
N THR A 685 5.49 -17.38 12.05
CA THR A 685 5.62 -17.23 13.50
C THR A 685 5.78 -18.63 14.08
N TYR A 686 6.81 -18.83 14.87
CA TYR A 686 6.96 -20.05 15.66
C TYR A 686 7.47 -19.69 17.05
N ASP A 687 6.97 -20.45 18.01
CA ASP A 687 7.42 -20.52 19.40
C ASP A 687 8.28 -21.79 19.51
#